data_AF-A0A7V9LFN8-F1
#
_entry.id   AF-A0A7V9LFN8-F1
#
_cell.length_a   1.000
_cell.length_b   1.000
_cell.length_c   1.000
_cell.angle_alpha   90.00
_cell.angle_beta   90.00
_cell.angle_gamma   90.00
#
_symmetry.space_group_name_H-M   'P 1'
#
loop_
_entity.id
_entity.type
_entity.pdbx_description
1 polymer ?
#
loop_
_entity_poly.entity_id
_entity_poly.type
_entity_poly.pdbx_seq_one_letter_code
_entity_poly.pdbx_strand_id
1 'polypeptide(L)'
;MSNPSDPGAESRADSRALRAVIELAADGEAFNALATALGQGGRGDAKVEAHVSSPMRPFALAALLEQPEVLRGGPALIVATDDRSARDLAADLTAYLAPRPVRLYPSRGTGYLSHIAPPPHLAGLRVAALEALVATAPGGVAGGGPGTSSSPLQFGPGTPPAAAPVVVASAVALAEVVPEPELRPDGLALHKGEEVDLGDVSELLAEAGYDRVDQVEERGQFAVRGGILDVFGATEERAVRVELFGDEIESLRWFSTFTQRSLGESDKVELAPAAELASEHRDLAALAGAPGEEEDGDERLEIAELLPVERFQAPLGLLSDEAFVAIASVDEIPGALQDHWEDVTAAMHADDARHLYVDVADQLSARASLALSGTESGQKHSLRAQRAEFPSRTPAEGEGELEKLLRSGYRVVVAFERAGEADRARYNLSRIEAPPLRAADPPRDPGVRFAEANLREGFASPELKLAVIPWARLVHRRVGTAAPAQARHRIAAAIELRVGDLVVHEDHGVARFSGFDTKTLAGITRDYLELEYKGGDRVFAPTDQLAKISRYVGADGGDPPLSALGGKRWLTMKARARRAAQAMAGELLNLYAERQVRSGHAFSPDDELQIEFEASFPYRETPDQLDAIDATKADMEGERPMDRLICGDVGYGKTEV
;
A
#
# COMPACT_ATOMS: atom_id res chain seq x y z
N MET A 1 -40.72 -18.88 13.93
CA MET A 1 -40.20 -18.95 12.55
C MET A 1 -39.00 -18.02 12.52
N SER A 2 -37.81 -18.62 12.53
CA SER A 2 -36.52 -17.96 12.61
C SER A 2 -36.29 -17.16 11.33
N ASN A 3 -35.97 -15.87 11.45
CA ASN A 3 -35.63 -15.01 10.32
C ASN A 3 -34.40 -15.59 9.59
N PRO A 4 -34.34 -15.59 8.25
CA PRO A 4 -33.16 -16.04 7.53
C PRO A 4 -32.00 -15.11 7.85
N SER A 5 -30.83 -15.70 8.08
CA SER A 5 -29.57 -15.06 8.46
C SER A 5 -29.18 -13.94 7.49
N ASP A 6 -28.85 -12.78 8.06
CA ASP A 6 -28.16 -11.70 7.37
C ASP A 6 -26.78 -12.22 6.88
N PRO A 7 -26.53 -12.31 5.57
CA PRO A 7 -25.25 -12.79 5.04
C PRO A 7 -24.07 -11.89 5.44
N GLY A 8 -24.31 -10.63 5.81
CA GLY A 8 -23.28 -9.73 6.34
C GLY A 8 -22.87 -10.05 7.78
N ALA A 9 -23.73 -10.68 8.58
CA ALA A 9 -23.44 -11.03 9.97
C ALA A 9 -22.50 -12.23 10.10
N GLU A 10 -22.61 -13.23 9.21
CA GLU A 10 -21.66 -14.35 9.14
C GLU A 10 -20.27 -13.90 8.66
N SER A 11 -20.21 -13.03 7.63
CA SER A 11 -18.95 -12.42 7.16
C SER A 11 -18.24 -11.56 8.22
N ARG A 12 -19.00 -10.80 9.03
CA ARG A 12 -18.44 -10.01 10.16
C ARG A 12 -18.00 -10.85 11.36
N ALA A 13 -18.53 -12.07 11.51
CA ALA A 13 -18.10 -13.00 12.56
C ALA A 13 -16.77 -13.70 12.17
N ASP A 14 -16.56 -13.97 10.88
CA ASP A 14 -15.36 -14.64 10.36
C ASP A 14 -14.13 -13.72 10.28
N SER A 15 -14.28 -12.40 10.06
CA SER A 15 -13.16 -11.44 10.10
C SER A 15 -12.46 -11.35 11.45
N ARG A 16 -13.07 -11.88 12.52
CA ARG A 16 -12.52 -11.94 13.88
C ARG A 16 -11.78 -13.25 14.17
N ALA A 17 -11.70 -14.18 13.22
CA ALA A 17 -11.17 -15.52 13.47
C ALA A 17 -9.73 -15.50 14.01
N LEU A 18 -8.85 -14.67 13.44
CA LEU A 18 -7.45 -14.60 13.91
C LEU A 18 -7.28 -13.90 15.26
N ARG A 19 -8.28 -13.14 15.73
CA ARG A 19 -8.29 -12.57 17.08
C ARG A 19 -8.27 -13.65 18.16
N ALA A 20 -8.89 -14.81 17.92
CA ALA A 20 -8.79 -15.94 18.85
C ALA A 20 -7.33 -16.46 18.94
N VAL A 21 -6.54 -16.33 17.87
CA VAL A 21 -5.17 -16.85 17.83
C VAL A 21 -4.24 -16.04 18.71
N ILE A 22 -4.40 -14.72 18.76
CA ILE A 22 -3.53 -13.84 19.57
C ILE A 22 -3.65 -14.09 21.07
N GLU A 23 -4.77 -14.65 21.55
CA GLU A 23 -4.89 -15.09 22.96
C GLU A 23 -3.88 -16.18 23.32
N LEU A 24 -3.44 -16.98 22.36
CA LEU A 24 -2.46 -18.04 22.58
C LEU A 24 -1.05 -17.50 22.85
N ALA A 25 -0.80 -16.21 22.62
CA ALA A 25 0.46 -15.58 22.99
C ALA A 25 0.71 -15.66 24.50
N ALA A 26 -0.35 -15.62 25.32
CA ALA A 26 -0.27 -15.74 26.77
C ALA A 26 0.21 -17.11 27.27
N ASP A 27 0.25 -18.12 26.41
CA ASP A 27 0.83 -19.43 26.76
C ASP A 27 2.39 -19.39 26.77
N GLY A 28 2.99 -18.36 26.17
CA GLY A 28 4.45 -18.20 26.06
C GLY A 28 5.05 -17.42 27.22
N GLU A 29 6.07 -17.97 27.86
CA GLU A 29 6.78 -17.29 28.96
C GLU A 29 7.50 -16.04 28.45
N ALA A 30 8.13 -16.10 27.27
CA ALA A 30 8.84 -14.96 26.69
C ALA A 30 7.90 -13.79 26.37
N PHE A 31 6.70 -14.09 25.86
CA PHE A 31 5.67 -13.10 25.60
C PHE A 31 5.17 -12.45 26.89
N ASN A 32 4.84 -13.24 27.91
CA ASN A 32 4.35 -12.73 29.19
C ASN A 32 5.40 -11.85 29.89
N ALA A 33 6.68 -12.24 29.82
CA ALA A 33 7.77 -11.43 30.35
C ALA A 33 7.89 -10.08 29.63
N LEU A 34 7.72 -10.06 28.30
CA LEU A 34 7.73 -8.84 27.50
C LEU A 34 6.52 -7.94 27.81
N ALA A 35 5.31 -8.51 27.83
CA ALA A 35 4.08 -7.79 28.18
C ALA A 35 4.16 -7.19 29.60
N THR A 36 4.67 -7.95 30.57
CA THR A 36 4.89 -7.47 31.94
C THR A 36 5.88 -6.32 31.98
N ALA A 37 7.00 -6.41 31.26
CA ALA A 37 8.00 -5.34 31.21
C ALA A 37 7.42 -4.04 30.64
N LEU A 38 6.60 -4.15 29.57
CA LEU A 38 5.90 -3.01 28.97
C LEU A 38 4.81 -2.44 29.90
N GLY A 39 4.10 -3.29 30.64
CA GLY A 39 3.06 -2.86 31.57
C GLY A 39 3.62 -2.15 32.81
N GLN A 40 4.81 -2.55 33.27
CA GLN A 40 5.51 -1.95 34.43
C GLN A 40 6.22 -0.63 34.10
N GLY A 41 6.61 -0.41 32.85
CA GLY A 41 7.21 0.85 32.40
C GLY A 41 6.18 1.97 32.27
N GLY A 42 6.50 3.15 32.79
CA GLY A 42 5.81 4.39 32.44
C GLY A 42 5.92 4.70 30.94
N ARG A 43 4.97 5.46 30.40
CA ARG A 43 5.15 6.05 29.06
C ARG A 43 6.33 7.01 29.15
N GLY A 44 7.35 6.81 28.32
CA GLY A 44 8.60 7.59 28.40
C GLY A 44 9.63 7.10 29.44
N ASP A 45 9.38 5.96 30.11
CA ASP A 45 10.44 5.24 30.84
C ASP A 45 11.38 4.52 29.84
N ALA A 46 12.41 3.84 30.36
CA ALA A 46 13.37 3.11 29.53
C ALA A 46 12.68 2.18 28.51
N LYS A 47 12.91 2.47 27.22
CA LYS A 47 12.48 1.68 26.07
C LYS A 47 12.76 0.19 26.28
N VAL A 48 11.74 -0.65 26.09
CA VAL A 48 11.91 -2.11 26.15
C VAL A 48 12.39 -2.60 24.79
N GLU A 49 13.54 -3.27 24.77
CA GLU A 49 14.09 -3.88 23.56
C GLU A 49 13.84 -5.38 23.54
N ALA A 50 13.34 -5.87 22.42
CA ALA A 50 13.05 -7.28 22.21
C ALA A 50 13.46 -7.74 20.82
N HIS A 51 13.96 -8.98 20.73
CA HIS A 51 14.09 -9.66 19.46
C HIS A 51 12.78 -10.38 19.13
N VAL A 52 12.22 -10.12 17.94
CA VAL A 52 11.04 -10.84 17.43
C VAL A 52 11.29 -11.21 15.99
N SER A 53 11.25 -12.52 15.69
CA SER A 53 11.40 -13.00 14.32
C SER A 53 10.38 -12.33 13.40
N SER A 54 10.85 -11.75 12.29
CA SER A 54 10.05 -11.03 11.29
C SER A 54 8.66 -11.63 11.01
N PRO A 55 8.51 -12.94 10.68
CA PRO A 55 7.19 -13.51 10.34
C PRO A 55 6.20 -13.57 11.52
N MET A 56 6.66 -13.45 12.77
CA MET A 56 5.81 -13.45 13.96
C MET A 56 5.48 -12.03 14.47
N ARG A 57 6.11 -10.97 13.93
CA ARG A 57 5.93 -9.60 14.42
C ARG A 57 4.48 -9.11 14.39
N PRO A 58 3.69 -9.31 13.31
CA PRO A 58 2.29 -8.87 13.31
C PRO A 58 1.48 -9.54 14.42
N PHE A 59 1.68 -10.85 14.63
CA PHE A 59 1.04 -11.61 15.69
C PHE A 59 1.44 -11.11 17.09
N ALA A 60 2.74 -10.93 17.33
CA ALA A 60 3.25 -10.49 18.62
C ALA A 60 2.79 -9.07 18.96
N LEU A 61 2.87 -8.14 17.99
CA LEU A 61 2.38 -6.77 18.15
C LEU A 61 0.87 -6.74 18.40
N ALA A 62 0.07 -7.48 17.63
CA ALA A 62 -1.37 -7.57 17.85
C ALA A 62 -1.71 -8.09 19.25
N ALA A 63 -1.03 -9.16 19.70
CA ALA A 63 -1.22 -9.72 21.03
C ALA A 63 -0.82 -8.75 22.17
N LEU A 64 0.25 -7.97 21.99
CA LEU A 64 0.67 -6.94 22.95
C LEU A 64 -0.32 -5.78 23.00
N LEU A 65 -0.84 -5.34 21.85
CA LEU A 65 -1.82 -4.25 21.77
C LEU A 65 -3.17 -4.61 22.41
N GLU A 66 -3.51 -5.89 22.53
CA GLU A 66 -4.70 -6.34 23.26
C GLU A 66 -4.48 -6.40 24.78
N GLN A 67 -3.25 -6.30 25.28
CA GLN A 67 -2.99 -6.25 26.72
C GLN A 67 -3.38 -4.86 27.28
N PRO A 68 -4.34 -4.78 28.23
CA PRO A 68 -4.80 -3.51 28.79
C PRO A 68 -3.67 -2.68 29.42
N GLU A 69 -2.71 -3.34 30.07
CA GLU A 69 -1.55 -2.71 30.70
C GLU A 69 -0.57 -2.08 29.71
N VAL A 70 -0.54 -2.55 28.46
CA VAL A 70 0.35 -2.06 27.39
C VAL A 70 -0.27 -0.86 26.69
N LEU A 71 -1.53 -0.99 26.25
CA LEU A 71 -2.20 0.07 25.48
C LEU A 71 -2.83 1.14 26.36
N ARG A 72 -3.27 0.79 27.58
CA ARG A 72 -3.90 1.68 28.57
C ARG A 72 -5.10 2.48 28.02
N GLY A 73 -5.76 1.94 27.00
CA GLY A 73 -6.90 2.58 26.34
C GLY A 73 -6.56 3.75 25.42
N GLY A 74 -5.28 4.11 25.25
CA GLY A 74 -4.83 5.14 24.32
C GLY A 74 -4.55 4.60 22.91
N PRO A 75 -4.36 5.48 21.91
CA PRO A 75 -4.01 5.06 20.55
C PRO A 75 -2.59 4.46 20.50
N ALA A 76 -2.31 3.68 19.45
CA ALA A 76 -0.98 3.14 19.20
C ALA A 76 -0.42 3.63 17.86
N LEU A 77 0.87 3.98 17.84
CA LEU A 77 1.67 4.18 16.64
C LEU A 77 2.69 3.04 16.51
N ILE A 78 2.61 2.31 15.40
CA ILE A 78 3.56 1.27 15.02
C ILE A 78 4.38 1.77 13.85
N VAL A 79 5.69 1.89 14.03
CA VAL A 79 6.59 2.43 13.01
C VAL A 79 7.31 1.31 12.29
N ALA A 80 7.11 1.23 10.99
CA ALA A 80 7.83 0.36 10.07
C ALA A 80 8.89 1.15 9.30
N THR A 81 9.81 0.43 8.64
CA THR A 81 10.94 1.02 7.91
C THR A 81 10.48 1.93 6.77
N ASP A 82 9.69 1.39 5.83
CA ASP A 82 9.25 2.07 4.61
C ASP A 82 7.73 1.89 4.37
N ASP A 83 7.19 2.56 3.35
CA ASP A 83 5.75 2.52 3.01
C ASP A 83 5.28 1.12 2.61
N ARG A 84 6.16 0.29 2.05
CA ARG A 84 5.82 -1.10 1.71
C ARG A 84 5.62 -1.90 2.99
N SER A 85 6.59 -1.85 3.89
CA SER A 85 6.59 -2.53 5.17
C SER A 85 5.44 -2.06 6.07
N ALA A 86 5.15 -0.75 6.08
CA ALA A 86 4.02 -0.18 6.80
C ALA A 86 2.69 -0.70 6.26
N ARG A 87 2.49 -0.69 4.94
CA ARG A 87 1.26 -1.21 4.30
C ARG A 87 1.08 -2.71 4.56
N ASP A 88 2.17 -3.46 4.49
CA ASP A 88 2.17 -4.92 4.68
C ASP A 88 1.82 -5.26 6.14
N LEU A 89 2.45 -4.56 7.09
CA LEU A 89 2.19 -4.71 8.52
C LEU A 89 0.76 -4.25 8.91
N ALA A 90 0.27 -3.14 8.34
CA ALA A 90 -1.10 -2.68 8.57
C ALA A 90 -2.14 -3.71 8.13
N ALA A 91 -1.93 -4.33 6.97
CA ALA A 91 -2.82 -5.38 6.46
C ALA A 91 -2.82 -6.61 7.38
N ASP A 92 -1.65 -7.09 7.79
CA ASP A 92 -1.55 -8.24 8.70
C ASP A 92 -2.14 -7.91 10.09
N LEU A 93 -1.86 -6.73 10.65
CA LEU A 93 -2.44 -6.28 11.92
C LEU A 93 -3.97 -6.16 11.84
N THR A 94 -4.51 -5.67 10.72
CA THR A 94 -5.96 -5.62 10.49
C THR A 94 -6.59 -7.01 10.62
N ALA A 95 -5.94 -8.02 10.06
CA ALA A 95 -6.42 -9.40 10.13
C ALA A 95 -6.45 -9.95 11.57
N TYR A 96 -5.49 -9.58 12.42
CA TYR A 96 -5.45 -10.02 13.83
C TYR A 96 -6.32 -9.19 14.78
N LEU A 97 -6.43 -7.88 14.55
CA LEU A 97 -7.02 -6.93 15.50
C LEU A 97 -8.49 -6.62 15.25
N ALA A 98 -9.06 -7.00 14.10
CA ALA A 98 -10.47 -6.77 13.78
C ALA A 98 -11.39 -7.15 14.97
N PRO A 99 -12.36 -6.29 15.35
CA PRO A 99 -12.80 -5.07 14.67
C PRO A 99 -12.07 -3.79 15.09
N ARG A 100 -10.97 -3.85 15.85
CA ARG A 100 -10.21 -2.64 16.21
C ARG A 100 -9.68 -1.98 14.92
N PRO A 101 -9.88 -0.67 14.75
CA PRO A 101 -9.43 0.00 13.54
C PRO A 101 -7.90 0.06 13.48
N VAL A 102 -7.37 -0.36 12.33
CA VAL A 102 -5.95 -0.21 11.96
C VAL A 102 -5.89 0.72 10.77
N ARG A 103 -5.18 1.85 10.88
CA ARG A 103 -5.01 2.84 9.82
C ARG A 103 -3.56 2.87 9.34
N LEU A 104 -3.36 3.11 8.05
CA LEU A 104 -2.04 3.30 7.45
C LEU A 104 -1.75 4.80 7.35
N TYR A 105 -0.58 5.23 7.81
CA TYR A 105 -0.03 6.56 7.57
C TYR A 105 1.15 6.44 6.58
N PRO A 106 0.90 6.58 5.27
CA PRO A 106 1.94 6.50 4.24
C PRO A 106 2.66 7.84 4.05
N SER A 107 3.77 7.81 3.30
CA SER A 107 4.36 9.05 2.75
C SER A 107 3.37 9.77 1.84
N ARG A 108 3.65 11.05 1.54
CA ARG A 108 2.79 11.85 0.64
C ARG A 108 2.75 11.32 -0.79
N GLY A 109 3.70 10.46 -1.19
CA GLY A 109 3.85 9.95 -2.55
C GLY A 109 4.37 11.00 -3.55
N THR A 110 4.22 12.29 -3.25
CA THR A 110 4.87 13.42 -3.92
C THR A 110 5.58 14.29 -2.87
N GLY A 111 6.76 14.82 -3.21
CA GLY A 111 7.47 15.74 -2.34
C GLY A 111 6.76 17.10 -2.23
N TYR A 112 7.05 17.89 -1.20
CA TYR A 112 6.42 19.19 -0.99
C TYR A 112 6.65 20.20 -2.13
N LEU A 113 7.82 20.13 -2.81
CA LEU A 113 8.14 20.98 -3.95
C LEU A 113 7.68 20.39 -5.31
N SER A 114 6.99 19.27 -5.28
CA SER A 114 6.36 18.75 -6.49
C SER A 114 5.23 19.71 -6.89
N HIS A 115 5.21 20.16 -8.15
CA HIS A 115 4.04 20.84 -8.73
C HIS A 115 2.80 19.93 -8.81
N ILE A 116 2.92 18.66 -8.40
CA ILE A 116 1.86 17.66 -8.38
C ILE A 116 1.38 17.49 -6.94
N ALA A 117 0.10 17.83 -6.72
CA ALA A 117 -0.59 17.58 -5.47
C ALA A 117 -0.52 16.09 -5.08
N PRO A 118 -0.46 15.76 -3.78
CA PRO A 118 -0.53 14.38 -3.33
C PRO A 118 -1.80 13.70 -3.88
N PRO A 119 -1.71 12.43 -4.32
CA PRO A 119 -2.89 11.69 -4.74
C PRO A 119 -3.98 11.69 -3.65
N PRO A 120 -5.27 11.93 -3.98
CA PRO A 120 -6.33 12.09 -2.98
C PRO A 120 -6.41 10.95 -1.96
N HIS A 121 -6.18 9.72 -2.40
CA HIS A 121 -6.19 8.55 -1.53
C HIS A 121 -5.07 8.54 -0.48
N LEU A 122 -3.89 9.08 -0.79
CA LEU A 122 -2.79 9.19 0.18
C LEU A 122 -3.07 10.31 1.16
N ALA A 123 -3.53 11.47 0.68
CA ALA A 123 -3.95 12.58 1.54
C ALA A 123 -5.03 12.14 2.54
N GLY A 124 -6.08 11.47 2.05
CA GLY A 124 -7.15 10.95 2.91
C GLY A 124 -6.68 9.92 3.93
N LEU A 125 -5.79 8.99 3.54
CA LEU A 125 -5.19 8.03 4.49
C LEU A 125 -4.38 8.74 5.58
N ARG A 126 -3.59 9.76 5.20
CA ARG A 126 -2.75 10.52 6.12
C ARG A 126 -3.58 11.32 7.12
N VAL A 127 -4.55 12.10 6.64
CA VAL A 127 -5.45 12.86 7.51
C VAL A 127 -6.21 11.92 8.47
N ALA A 128 -6.80 10.85 7.93
CA ALA A 128 -7.51 9.86 8.72
C ALA A 128 -6.62 9.21 9.80
N ALA A 129 -5.36 8.89 9.49
CA ALA A 129 -4.46 8.31 10.47
C ALA A 129 -4.06 9.32 11.56
N LEU A 130 -3.78 10.58 11.20
CA LEU A 130 -3.45 11.62 12.17
C LEU A 130 -4.63 11.93 13.10
N GLU A 131 -5.84 12.05 12.57
CA GLU A 131 -7.06 12.21 13.38
C GLU A 131 -7.24 11.06 14.38
N ALA A 132 -6.97 9.82 13.95
CA ALA A 132 -7.07 8.67 14.83
C ALA A 132 -6.03 8.69 15.97
N LEU A 133 -4.89 9.37 15.79
CA LEU A 133 -3.88 9.55 16.83
C LEU A 133 -4.21 10.67 17.81
N VAL A 134 -4.94 11.69 17.35
CA VAL A 134 -5.35 12.85 18.15
C VAL A 134 -6.66 12.60 18.91
N ALA A 135 -7.55 11.78 18.35
CA ALA A 135 -8.83 11.43 18.96
C ALA A 135 -8.62 10.76 20.33
N THR A 136 -9.07 11.42 21.39
CA THR A 136 -9.04 10.86 22.75
C THR A 136 -10.08 9.77 22.91
N ALA A 137 -9.72 8.69 23.61
CA ALA A 137 -10.62 7.59 23.92
C ALA A 137 -11.90 8.09 24.64
N PRO A 138 -13.06 7.44 24.45
CA PRO A 138 -14.32 7.88 25.02
C PRO A 138 -14.25 7.83 26.56
N GLY A 139 -14.14 9.00 27.18
CA GLY A 139 -14.03 9.15 28.64
C GLY A 139 -13.56 10.53 29.12
N GLY A 140 -12.93 11.33 28.25
CA GLY A 140 -12.62 12.74 28.51
C GLY A 140 -13.77 13.63 28.07
N VAL A 141 -14.34 14.41 28.99
CA VAL A 141 -15.29 15.47 28.66
C VAL A 141 -14.54 16.49 27.79
N ALA A 142 -14.79 16.48 26.47
CA ALA A 142 -14.35 17.56 25.60
C ALA A 142 -15.08 18.83 26.08
N GLY A 143 -14.31 19.78 26.61
CA GLY A 143 -14.80 21.10 26.97
C GLY A 143 -15.25 21.83 25.71
N GLY A 144 -16.55 21.78 25.42
CA GLY A 144 -17.15 22.63 24.40
C GLY A 144 -17.00 24.10 24.80
N GLY A 145 -16.19 24.85 24.05
CA GLY A 145 -16.30 26.30 23.99
C GLY A 145 -17.63 26.69 23.35
N PRO A 146 -18.35 27.71 23.84
CA PRO A 146 -19.62 28.11 23.26
C PRO A 146 -19.39 28.95 22.00
N GLY A 147 -19.90 28.52 20.84
CA GLY A 147 -19.75 29.32 19.61
C GLY A 147 -20.35 28.72 18.34
N THR A 148 -21.68 28.82 18.20
CA THR A 148 -22.43 29.07 16.95
C THR A 148 -22.10 28.27 15.67
N SER A 149 -22.79 27.15 15.46
CA SER A 149 -23.50 26.89 14.19
C SER A 149 -24.65 25.91 14.45
N SER A 150 -25.81 26.16 13.86
CA SER A 150 -27.04 25.39 13.99
C SER A 150 -27.27 24.55 12.72
N SER A 151 -26.29 23.74 12.34
CA SER A 151 -26.40 22.85 11.19
C SER A 151 -26.71 21.41 11.64
N PRO A 152 -27.68 20.72 11.01
CA PRO A 152 -28.08 19.35 11.37
C PRO A 152 -27.06 18.27 10.95
N LEU A 153 -26.05 18.64 10.16
CA LEU A 153 -24.97 17.75 9.73
C LEU A 153 -24.08 17.38 10.94
N GLN A 154 -23.77 16.09 11.14
CA GLN A 154 -22.79 15.68 12.15
C GLN A 154 -21.37 15.95 11.64
N PHE A 155 -20.79 17.04 12.11
CA PHE A 155 -19.40 17.41 11.84
C PHE A 155 -18.45 16.74 12.83
N GLY A 156 -17.45 16.02 12.31
CA GLY A 156 -16.40 15.38 13.10
C GLY A 156 -16.27 13.88 12.82
N PRO A 157 -15.21 13.23 13.35
CA PRO A 157 -14.99 11.81 13.17
C PRO A 157 -16.26 11.07 13.63
N GLY A 158 -16.82 10.23 12.76
CA GLY A 158 -18.00 9.42 13.09
C GLY A 158 -17.83 8.68 14.41
N THR A 159 -18.94 8.20 15.00
CA THR A 159 -18.99 7.51 16.31
C THR A 159 -17.65 6.87 16.70
N PRO A 160 -16.97 7.36 17.77
CA PRO A 160 -15.61 6.94 18.07
C PRO A 160 -15.53 5.42 18.22
N PRO A 161 -14.47 4.79 17.69
CA PRO A 161 -14.37 3.34 17.68
C PRO A 161 -14.41 2.80 19.11
N ALA A 162 -15.07 1.66 19.29
CA ALA A 162 -15.21 1.00 20.59
C ALA A 162 -13.87 0.58 21.24
N ALA A 163 -12.78 0.59 20.47
CA ALA A 163 -11.42 0.32 20.93
C ALA A 163 -10.46 1.37 20.35
N ALA A 164 -9.42 1.69 21.10
CA ALA A 164 -8.42 2.66 20.67
C ALA A 164 -7.76 2.24 19.35
N PRO A 165 -7.56 3.18 18.42
CA PRO A 165 -7.06 2.88 17.09
C PRO A 165 -5.57 2.56 17.09
N VAL A 166 -5.16 1.80 16.07
CA VAL A 166 -3.75 1.53 15.78
C VAL A 166 -3.40 2.19 14.46
N VAL A 167 -2.36 3.02 14.45
CA VAL A 167 -1.80 3.59 13.23
C VAL A 167 -0.47 2.91 12.94
N VAL A 168 -0.30 2.49 11.70
CA VAL A 168 0.98 1.99 11.20
C VAL A 168 1.56 3.03 10.26
N ALA A 169 2.73 3.56 10.59
CA ALA A 169 3.43 4.57 9.81
C ALA A 169 4.74 4.01 9.26
N SER A 170 5.20 4.52 8.13
CA SER A 170 6.61 4.40 7.76
C SER A 170 7.43 5.45 8.51
N ALA A 171 8.71 5.17 8.77
CA ALA A 171 9.62 6.13 9.37
C ALA A 171 9.77 7.37 8.48
N VAL A 172 9.84 7.15 7.17
CA VAL A 172 9.89 8.19 6.14
C VAL A 172 8.69 9.13 6.20
N ALA A 173 7.46 8.60 6.31
CA ALA A 173 6.27 9.44 6.44
C ALA A 173 6.28 10.31 7.71
N LEU A 174 6.90 9.84 8.79
CA LEU A 174 7.04 10.61 10.02
C LEU A 174 8.09 11.73 9.90
N ALA A 175 9.01 11.64 8.95
CA ALA A 175 9.99 12.69 8.67
C ALA A 175 9.36 13.88 7.92
N GLU A 176 8.23 13.69 7.25
CA GLU A 176 7.48 14.78 6.60
C GLU A 176 6.71 15.56 7.67
N VAL A 177 6.95 16.88 7.79
CA VAL A 177 6.13 17.71 8.68
C VAL A 177 4.68 17.70 8.20
N VAL A 178 3.75 18.01 9.09
CA VAL A 178 2.32 18.06 8.79
C VAL A 178 1.71 19.38 9.28
N PRO A 179 0.67 19.89 8.60
CA PRO A 179 -0.06 21.05 9.07
C PRO A 179 -0.70 20.80 10.44
N GLU A 180 -0.75 21.85 11.26
CA GLU A 180 -1.55 21.88 12.48
C GLU A 180 -3.01 21.42 12.23
N PRO A 181 -3.68 20.83 13.25
CA PRO A 181 -5.07 20.41 13.15
C PRO A 181 -6.03 21.42 12.51
N GLU A 182 -5.89 22.69 12.87
CA GLU A 182 -6.76 23.78 12.42
C GLU A 182 -6.54 24.18 10.95
N LEU A 183 -5.45 23.73 10.33
CA LEU A 183 -5.14 23.98 8.91
C LEU A 183 -5.62 22.87 7.99
N ARG A 184 -6.10 21.76 8.56
CA ARG A 184 -6.54 20.58 7.81
C ARG A 184 -8.04 20.67 7.55
N PRO A 185 -8.49 20.30 6.34
CA PRO A 185 -9.92 20.21 6.07
C PRO A 185 -10.56 19.10 6.90
N ASP A 186 -11.84 19.28 7.24
CA ASP A 186 -12.64 18.27 7.93
C ASP A 186 -13.18 17.22 6.93
N GLY A 187 -13.33 15.99 7.40
CA GLY A 187 -14.07 14.95 6.68
C GLY A 187 -15.59 15.12 6.80
N LEU A 188 -16.33 14.46 5.92
CA LEU A 188 -17.80 14.49 5.89
C LEU A 188 -18.37 13.08 6.06
N ALA A 189 -19.42 12.92 6.86
CA ALA A 189 -20.17 11.66 6.95
C ALA A 189 -21.63 11.89 6.53
N LEU A 190 -22.17 10.98 5.72
CA LEU A 190 -23.55 11.04 5.24
C LEU A 190 -24.30 9.77 5.62
N HIS A 191 -25.50 9.92 6.17
CA HIS A 191 -26.36 8.81 6.60
C HIS A 191 -27.68 8.78 5.85
N LYS A 192 -28.21 7.57 5.62
CA LYS A 192 -29.55 7.41 5.07
C LYS A 192 -30.59 8.02 6.02
N GLY A 193 -31.52 8.81 5.46
CA GLY A 193 -32.55 9.54 6.20
C GLY A 193 -32.09 10.84 6.84
N GLU A 194 -30.86 11.29 6.57
CA GLU A 194 -30.36 12.61 6.97
C GLU A 194 -30.90 13.70 6.03
N GLU A 195 -31.28 14.86 6.58
CA GLU A 195 -31.67 16.04 5.80
C GLU A 195 -30.42 16.88 5.47
N VAL A 196 -30.12 17.05 4.18
CA VAL A 196 -28.92 17.76 3.69
C VAL A 196 -29.25 18.67 2.50
N ASP A 197 -28.57 19.83 2.42
CA ASP A 197 -28.58 20.68 1.23
C ASP A 197 -27.39 20.32 0.32
N LEU A 198 -27.66 20.00 -0.95
CA LEU A 198 -26.61 19.60 -1.90
C LEU A 198 -25.64 20.73 -2.26
N GLY A 199 -26.06 22.00 -2.15
CA GLY A 199 -25.19 23.15 -2.32
C GLY A 199 -24.16 23.19 -1.20
N ASP A 200 -24.60 23.13 0.05
CA ASP A 200 -23.74 23.11 1.24
C ASP A 200 -22.78 21.90 1.20
N VAL A 201 -23.29 20.70 0.88
CA VAL A 201 -22.46 19.50 0.74
C VAL A 201 -21.42 19.65 -0.38
N SER A 202 -21.77 20.31 -1.48
CA SER A 202 -20.82 20.54 -2.60
C SER A 202 -19.70 21.49 -2.18
N GLU A 203 -20.01 22.54 -1.42
CA GLU A 203 -19.03 23.49 -0.90
C GLU A 203 -18.06 22.79 0.06
N LEU A 204 -18.59 21.99 1.00
CA LEU A 204 -17.78 21.21 1.93
C LEU A 204 -16.85 20.22 1.23
N LEU A 205 -17.33 19.52 0.19
CA LEU A 205 -16.49 18.62 -0.60
C LEU A 205 -15.36 19.37 -1.31
N ALA A 206 -15.65 20.53 -1.89
CA ALA A 206 -14.63 21.37 -2.53
C ALA A 206 -13.59 21.89 -1.52
N GLU A 207 -14.03 22.33 -0.33
CA GLU A 207 -13.14 22.72 0.77
C GLU A 207 -12.25 21.55 1.22
N ALA A 208 -12.81 20.34 1.28
CA ALA A 208 -12.09 19.11 1.57
C ALA A 208 -11.13 18.64 0.47
N GLY A 209 -11.06 19.35 -0.65
CA GLY A 209 -10.13 19.10 -1.76
C GLY A 209 -10.66 18.15 -2.83
N TYR A 210 -11.97 17.93 -2.88
CA TYR A 210 -12.58 17.14 -3.94
C TYR A 210 -12.82 17.98 -5.19
N ASP A 211 -12.57 17.37 -6.36
CA ASP A 211 -12.78 17.99 -7.65
C ASP A 211 -14.23 17.80 -8.11
N ARG A 212 -14.90 18.91 -8.43
CA ARG A 212 -16.23 18.87 -9.04
C ARG A 212 -16.10 18.56 -10.53
N VAL A 213 -16.69 17.44 -10.94
CA VAL A 213 -16.65 16.95 -12.33
C VAL A 213 -18.06 16.70 -12.85
N ASP A 214 -18.19 16.58 -14.17
CA ASP A 214 -19.46 16.19 -14.78
C ASP A 214 -19.81 14.73 -14.46
N GLN A 215 -18.82 13.85 -14.38
CA GLN A 215 -18.94 12.43 -14.12
C GLN A 215 -17.77 11.92 -13.30
N VAL A 216 -18.06 11.16 -12.25
CA VAL A 216 -17.05 10.60 -11.34
C VAL A 216 -16.36 9.40 -11.97
N GLU A 217 -15.04 9.46 -12.05
CA GLU A 217 -14.17 8.40 -12.58
C GLU A 217 -13.11 7.96 -11.57
N GLU A 218 -12.51 8.92 -10.85
CA GLU A 218 -11.38 8.74 -9.94
C GLU A 218 -11.70 9.17 -8.49
N ARG A 219 -10.86 8.73 -7.55
CA ARG A 219 -10.97 9.12 -6.14
C ARG A 219 -10.72 10.61 -5.96
N GLY A 220 -11.43 11.22 -5.02
CA GLY A 220 -11.35 12.67 -4.81
C GLY A 220 -12.23 13.46 -5.77
N GLN A 221 -13.11 12.82 -6.53
CA GLN A 221 -14.05 13.50 -7.43
C GLN A 221 -15.49 13.41 -6.94
N PHE A 222 -16.29 14.41 -7.27
CA PHE A 222 -17.73 14.40 -7.07
C PHE A 222 -18.50 15.07 -8.22
N ALA A 223 -19.75 14.66 -8.43
CA ALA A 223 -20.65 15.20 -9.43
C ALA A 223 -22.05 15.38 -8.86
N VAL A 224 -22.70 16.51 -9.17
CA VAL A 224 -24.08 16.80 -8.73
C VAL A 224 -25.00 16.93 -9.93
N ARG A 225 -26.09 16.17 -9.93
CA ARG A 225 -27.07 16.10 -11.03
C ARG A 225 -28.50 16.09 -10.48
N GLY A 226 -29.09 17.27 -10.32
CA GLY A 226 -30.40 17.40 -9.67
C GLY A 226 -30.31 16.97 -8.20
N GLY A 227 -31.18 16.08 -7.75
CA GLY A 227 -31.16 15.50 -6.40
C GLY A 227 -30.20 14.32 -6.21
N ILE A 228 -29.15 14.23 -7.03
CA ILE A 228 -28.17 13.13 -6.97
C ILE A 228 -26.77 13.71 -6.78
N LEU A 229 -26.04 13.15 -5.83
CA LEU A 229 -24.61 13.38 -5.62
C LEU A 229 -23.87 12.05 -5.84
N ASP A 230 -23.01 12.00 -6.85
CA ASP A 230 -22.03 10.93 -7.02
C ASP A 230 -20.71 11.40 -6.42
N VAL A 231 -20.07 10.60 -5.58
CA VAL A 231 -18.77 10.95 -4.98
C VAL A 231 -17.90 9.70 -4.84
N PHE A 232 -16.62 9.83 -5.18
CA PHE A 232 -15.62 8.78 -4.94
C PHE A 232 -14.71 9.20 -3.79
N GLY A 233 -15.04 8.72 -2.59
CA GLY A 233 -14.29 9.02 -1.37
C GLY A 233 -12.80 8.70 -1.48
N ALA A 234 -11.96 9.57 -0.93
CA ALA A 234 -10.51 9.46 -0.95
C ALA A 234 -10.02 8.06 -0.49
N THR A 235 -10.58 7.55 0.60
CA THR A 235 -10.19 6.27 1.23
C THR A 235 -11.14 5.10 0.92
N GLU A 236 -12.28 5.34 0.27
CA GLU A 236 -13.33 4.34 0.05
C GLU A 236 -13.04 3.41 -1.12
N GLU A 237 -13.27 2.10 -1.05
CA GLU A 237 -12.94 1.20 -2.17
C GLU A 237 -13.76 1.47 -3.44
N ARG A 238 -14.95 2.06 -3.31
CA ARG A 238 -15.92 2.27 -4.39
C ARG A 238 -16.53 3.66 -4.30
N ALA A 239 -17.00 4.18 -5.43
CA ALA A 239 -17.78 5.42 -5.45
C ALA A 239 -19.21 5.17 -4.95
N VAL A 240 -19.80 6.19 -4.34
CA VAL A 240 -21.16 6.17 -3.78
C VAL A 240 -22.05 7.18 -4.49
N ARG A 241 -23.28 6.76 -4.79
CA ARG A 241 -24.36 7.59 -5.28
C ARG A 241 -25.32 7.85 -4.12
N VAL A 242 -25.50 9.12 -3.80
CA VAL A 242 -26.43 9.64 -2.80
C VAL A 242 -27.65 10.17 -3.56
N GLU A 243 -28.81 9.53 -3.40
CA GLU A 243 -30.07 9.95 -4.02
C GLU A 243 -30.94 10.63 -2.95
N LEU A 244 -31.35 11.88 -3.20
CA LEU A 244 -32.17 12.68 -2.30
C LEU A 244 -33.62 12.78 -2.79
N PHE A 245 -34.56 12.82 -1.84
CA PHE A 245 -35.96 13.18 -2.08
C PHE A 245 -36.29 14.48 -1.35
N GLY A 246 -36.27 15.60 -2.07
CA GLY A 246 -36.26 16.92 -1.43
C GLY A 246 -34.88 17.19 -0.85
N ASP A 247 -34.81 17.32 0.46
CA ASP A 247 -33.61 17.48 1.29
C ASP A 247 -33.21 16.18 2.02
N GLU A 248 -34.06 15.15 2.07
CA GLU A 248 -33.76 13.89 2.76
C GLU A 248 -32.97 12.91 1.87
N ILE A 249 -31.89 12.31 2.40
CA ILE A 249 -31.15 11.22 1.76
C ILE A 249 -31.99 9.94 1.73
N GLU A 250 -32.61 9.65 0.58
CA GLU A 250 -33.44 8.46 0.37
C GLU A 250 -32.60 7.18 0.28
N SER A 251 -31.46 7.23 -0.43
CA SER A 251 -30.59 6.06 -0.56
C SER A 251 -29.13 6.40 -0.81
N LEU A 252 -28.25 5.53 -0.29
CA LEU A 252 -26.82 5.48 -0.59
C LEU A 252 -26.50 4.18 -1.31
N ARG A 253 -25.90 4.24 -2.50
CA ARG A 253 -25.58 3.07 -3.30
C ARG A 253 -24.14 3.11 -3.79
N TRP A 254 -23.38 2.06 -3.52
CA TRP A 254 -22.09 1.85 -4.17
C TRP A 254 -22.31 1.67 -5.68
N PHE A 255 -21.47 2.26 -6.52
CA PHE A 255 -21.56 2.11 -7.97
C PHE A 255 -20.19 1.95 -8.62
N SER A 256 -20.18 1.38 -9.83
CA SER A 256 -18.99 1.27 -10.67
C SER A 256 -18.75 2.58 -11.41
N THR A 257 -17.56 3.17 -11.28
CA THR A 257 -17.18 4.34 -12.08
C THR A 257 -17.03 4.03 -13.58
N PHE A 258 -16.75 2.78 -13.93
CA PHE A 258 -16.62 2.35 -15.33
C PHE A 258 -17.96 2.28 -16.07
N THR A 259 -19.02 1.79 -15.42
CA THR A 259 -20.31 1.53 -16.08
C THR A 259 -21.46 2.35 -15.54
N GLN A 260 -21.23 3.06 -14.44
CA GLN A 260 -22.20 3.90 -13.75
C GLN A 260 -23.40 3.13 -13.18
N ARG A 261 -23.22 1.82 -12.90
CA ARG A 261 -24.25 0.93 -12.36
C ARG A 261 -24.03 0.60 -10.87
N SER A 262 -25.15 0.47 -10.14
CA SER A 262 -25.16 0.09 -8.73
C SER A 262 -24.53 -1.29 -8.48
N LEU A 263 -23.70 -1.37 -7.43
CA LEU A 263 -22.97 -2.54 -6.95
C LEU A 263 -23.50 -3.05 -5.59
N GLY A 264 -24.30 -2.25 -4.88
CA GLY A 264 -24.87 -2.58 -3.57
C GLY A 264 -25.34 -1.33 -2.81
N GLU A 265 -26.12 -1.53 -1.75
CA GLU A 265 -26.61 -0.44 -0.89
C GLU A 265 -25.71 -0.23 0.34
N SER A 266 -25.74 0.97 0.90
CA SER A 266 -25.12 1.33 2.18
C SER A 266 -26.10 2.15 3.03
N ASP A 267 -25.95 2.09 4.35
CA ASP A 267 -26.70 2.97 5.27
C ASP A 267 -25.91 4.25 5.64
N LYS A 268 -24.60 4.24 5.41
CA LYS A 268 -23.69 5.37 5.67
C LYS A 268 -22.50 5.39 4.73
N VAL A 269 -21.88 6.56 4.58
CA VAL A 269 -20.56 6.73 3.97
C VAL A 269 -19.74 7.77 4.74
N GLU A 270 -18.44 7.52 4.90
CA GLU A 270 -17.48 8.45 5.50
C GLU A 270 -16.51 8.91 4.39
N LEU A 271 -16.41 10.21 4.19
CA LEU A 271 -15.63 10.86 3.15
C LEU A 271 -14.46 11.59 3.82
N ALA A 272 -13.32 10.90 3.91
CA ALA A 272 -12.08 11.54 4.35
C ALA A 272 -11.68 12.67 3.38
N PRO A 273 -10.99 13.72 3.84
CA PRO A 273 -10.53 14.78 2.96
C PRO A 273 -9.62 14.26 1.84
N ALA A 274 -9.69 14.91 0.68
CA ALA A 274 -8.84 14.63 -0.48
C ALA A 274 -7.55 15.46 -0.48
N ALA A 275 -7.39 16.38 0.48
CA ALA A 275 -6.19 17.21 0.64
C ALA A 275 -5.76 17.34 2.12
N GLU A 276 -4.48 17.67 2.34
CA GLU A 276 -3.90 17.85 3.68
C GLU A 276 -3.99 19.30 4.21
N LEU A 277 -4.32 20.27 3.37
CA LEU A 277 -4.40 21.69 3.71
C LEU A 277 -5.75 22.25 3.26
N ALA A 278 -6.32 23.19 4.02
CA ALA A 278 -7.54 23.89 3.65
C ALA A 278 -7.41 24.67 2.32
N SER A 279 -8.54 24.89 1.62
CA SER A 279 -8.59 25.50 0.28
C SER A 279 -7.84 26.82 0.18
N GLU A 280 -8.00 27.71 1.16
CA GLU A 280 -7.35 29.03 1.19
C GLU A 280 -5.82 28.96 1.06
N HIS A 281 -5.18 27.94 1.63
CA HIS A 281 -3.73 27.74 1.56
C HIS A 281 -3.31 26.99 0.28
N ARG A 282 -4.18 26.13 -0.26
CA ARG A 282 -3.91 25.41 -1.52
C ARG A 282 -3.93 26.35 -2.72
N ASP A 283 -4.88 27.27 -2.75
CA ASP A 283 -5.06 28.20 -3.88
C ASP A 283 -3.86 29.14 -4.02
N LEU A 284 -3.28 29.59 -2.90
CA LEU A 284 -2.06 30.41 -2.86
C LEU A 284 -0.85 29.64 -3.40
N ALA A 285 -0.66 28.38 -2.97
CA ALA A 285 0.42 27.53 -3.46
C ALA A 285 0.27 27.20 -4.96
N ALA A 286 -0.96 26.99 -5.43
CA ALA A 286 -1.26 26.72 -6.84
C ALA A 286 -1.01 27.94 -7.73
N LEU A 287 -1.38 29.15 -7.28
CA LEU A 287 -1.15 30.40 -8.02
C LEU A 287 0.34 30.67 -8.25
N ALA A 288 1.18 30.35 -7.26
CA ALA A 288 2.62 30.57 -7.33
C ALA A 288 3.39 29.49 -8.10
N GLY A 289 2.83 28.26 -8.20
CA GLY A 289 3.37 27.18 -9.02
C GLY A 289 3.00 27.27 -10.51
N ALA A 290 2.09 28.19 -10.90
CA ALA A 290 1.74 28.42 -12.28
C ALA A 290 2.91 29.07 -13.04
N PRO A 291 3.25 28.64 -14.27
CA PRO A 291 4.29 29.29 -15.07
C PRO A 291 3.83 30.72 -15.40
N GLY A 292 4.32 31.70 -14.64
CA GLY A 292 4.25 33.10 -15.02
C GLY A 292 5.05 33.32 -16.30
N GLU A 293 4.57 34.24 -17.15
CA GLU A 293 5.35 34.75 -18.27
C GLU A 293 6.71 35.21 -17.72
N GLU A 294 7.80 34.71 -18.30
CA GLU A 294 9.17 35.10 -17.96
C GLU A 294 9.38 36.59 -18.27
N GLU A 295 8.88 37.47 -17.40
CA GLU A 295 9.30 38.87 -17.36
C GLU A 295 10.48 38.97 -16.40
N ASP A 296 11.65 39.17 -16.99
CA ASP A 296 12.96 39.55 -16.42
C ASP A 296 13.03 39.65 -14.87
N GLY A 297 13.54 38.59 -14.24
CA GLY A 297 14.33 38.71 -13.01
C GLY A 297 13.62 38.60 -11.67
N ASP A 298 12.34 38.24 -11.59
CA ASP A 298 11.70 37.96 -10.30
C ASP A 298 12.05 36.55 -9.78
N GLU A 299 12.59 36.52 -8.55
CA GLU A 299 12.87 35.31 -7.78
C GLU A 299 11.58 34.46 -7.68
N ARG A 300 11.64 33.19 -8.09
CA ARG A 300 10.54 32.25 -7.84
C ARG A 300 10.29 32.22 -6.34
N LEU A 301 9.14 32.72 -5.89
CA LEU A 301 8.74 32.65 -4.49
C LEU A 301 8.85 31.20 -4.02
N GLU A 302 9.60 30.98 -2.95
CA GLU A 302 9.85 29.63 -2.43
C GLU A 302 8.54 29.09 -1.84
N ILE A 303 8.24 27.79 -2.02
CA ILE A 303 7.02 27.17 -1.47
C ILE A 303 6.93 27.34 0.06
N ALA A 304 8.07 27.47 0.74
CA ALA A 304 8.14 27.80 2.16
C ALA A 304 7.59 29.20 2.50
N GLU A 305 7.57 30.14 1.56
CA GLU A 305 6.97 31.48 1.72
C GLU A 305 5.46 31.50 1.43
N LEU A 306 4.95 30.44 0.80
CA LEU A 306 3.57 30.34 0.29
C LEU A 306 2.68 29.44 1.15
N LEU A 307 3.30 28.47 1.83
CA LEU A 307 2.65 27.63 2.84
C LEU A 307 2.88 28.23 4.23
N PRO A 308 1.93 28.08 5.17
CA PRO A 308 2.12 28.49 6.56
C PRO A 308 3.02 27.47 7.29
N VAL A 309 4.27 27.33 6.83
CA VAL A 309 5.24 26.32 7.30
C VAL A 309 5.59 26.50 8.77
N GLU A 310 5.48 27.71 9.31
CA GLU A 310 5.64 28.01 10.73
C GLU A 310 4.57 27.35 11.61
N ARG A 311 3.46 26.91 11.01
CA ARG A 311 2.37 26.15 11.64
C ARG A 311 2.40 24.67 11.26
N PHE A 312 3.52 24.19 10.72
CA PHE A 312 3.74 22.77 10.47
C PHE A 312 4.59 22.19 11.61
N GLN A 313 4.35 20.91 11.92
CA GLN A 313 5.07 20.22 12.99
C GLN A 313 5.34 18.76 12.63
N ALA A 314 6.27 18.12 13.35
CA ALA A 314 6.50 16.70 13.21
C ALA A 314 5.23 15.89 13.60
N PRO A 315 4.83 14.86 12.84
CA PRO A 315 3.70 14.00 13.20
C PRO A 315 3.81 13.40 14.60
N LEU A 316 5.03 13.12 15.09
CA LEU A 316 5.26 12.63 16.44
C LEU A 316 4.86 13.64 17.53
N GLY A 317 4.91 14.94 17.23
CA GLY A 317 4.48 16.02 18.14
C GLY A 317 2.97 16.07 18.37
N LEU A 318 2.18 15.50 17.46
CA LEU A 318 0.72 15.41 17.58
C LEU A 318 0.27 14.30 18.55
N LEU A 319 1.18 13.40 18.93
CA LEU A 319 0.85 12.27 19.80
C LEU A 319 0.74 12.72 21.25
N SER A 320 -0.35 12.35 21.91
CA SER A 320 -0.43 12.43 23.37
C SER A 320 0.70 11.60 24.02
N ASP A 321 1.14 12.02 25.21
CA ASP A 321 2.14 11.26 25.98
C ASP A 321 1.62 9.87 26.41
N GLU A 322 0.31 9.64 26.33
CA GLU A 322 -0.33 8.36 26.62
C GLU A 322 -0.34 7.39 25.43
N ALA A 323 0.05 7.84 24.22
CA ALA A 323 0.09 6.99 23.04
C ALA A 323 1.17 5.90 23.15
N PHE A 324 0.82 4.65 22.80
CA PHE A 324 1.80 3.55 22.71
C PHE A 324 2.60 3.69 21.42
N VAL A 325 3.92 3.83 21.50
CA VAL A 325 4.79 3.88 20.31
C VAL A 325 5.66 2.63 20.26
N ALA A 326 5.64 1.91 19.15
CA ALA A 326 6.51 0.76 18.91
C ALA A 326 7.23 0.84 17.57
N ILE A 327 8.52 0.47 17.55
CA ILE A 327 9.33 0.37 16.34
C ILE A 327 9.41 -1.10 15.93
N ALA A 328 8.94 -1.45 14.73
CA ALA A 328 8.84 -2.82 14.26
C ALA A 328 10.17 -3.42 13.75
N SER A 329 11.11 -2.57 13.30
CA SER A 329 12.44 -2.93 12.79
C SER A 329 13.47 -1.87 13.17
N VAL A 330 13.89 -1.79 14.44
CA VAL A 330 14.76 -0.70 14.92
C VAL A 330 16.10 -0.58 14.17
N ASP A 331 16.63 -1.71 13.70
CA ASP A 331 17.92 -1.78 13.00
C ASP A 331 17.91 -1.14 11.61
N GLU A 332 16.73 -1.01 11.00
CA GLU A 332 16.56 -0.55 9.61
C GLU A 332 16.16 0.94 9.52
N ILE A 333 15.64 1.52 10.62
CA ILE A 333 15.13 2.90 10.64
C ILE A 333 16.20 3.93 10.26
N PRO A 334 17.43 3.91 10.82
CA PRO A 334 18.41 4.96 10.53
C PRO A 334 18.80 5.01 9.05
N GLY A 335 19.00 3.85 8.42
CA GLY A 335 19.32 3.77 6.99
C GLY A 335 18.19 4.31 6.12
N ALA A 336 16.94 3.92 6.41
CA ALA A 336 15.79 4.40 5.63
C ALA A 336 15.56 5.92 5.76
N LEU A 337 15.81 6.50 6.94
CA LEU A 337 15.72 7.94 7.14
C LEU A 337 16.85 8.69 6.44
N GLN A 338 18.07 8.12 6.46
CA GLN A 338 19.21 8.69 5.75
C GLN A 338 18.99 8.68 4.24
N ASP A 339 18.61 7.54 3.66
CA ASP A 339 18.32 7.40 2.23
C ASP A 339 17.25 8.40 1.80
N HIS A 340 16.18 8.56 2.59
CA HIS A 340 15.13 9.54 2.32
C HIS A 340 15.64 10.99 2.37
N TRP A 341 16.49 11.32 3.33
CA TRP A 341 17.07 12.66 3.42
C TRP A 341 17.98 12.98 2.23
N GLU A 342 18.76 11.99 1.77
CA GLU A 342 19.57 12.09 0.55
C GLU A 342 18.70 12.32 -0.68
N ASP A 343 17.58 11.58 -0.83
CA ASP A 343 16.62 11.78 -1.92
C ASP A 343 15.99 13.18 -1.90
N VAL A 344 15.59 13.67 -0.71
CA VAL A 344 14.99 15.00 -0.55
C VAL A 344 16.01 16.09 -0.91
N THR A 345 17.23 15.99 -0.39
CA THR A 345 18.28 17.01 -0.62
C THR A 345 18.91 16.94 -2.01
N ALA A 346 18.73 15.84 -2.75
CA ALA A 346 19.01 15.78 -4.18
C ALA A 346 17.99 16.58 -5.01
N ALA A 347 16.75 16.69 -4.54
CA ALA A 347 15.67 17.39 -5.23
C ALA A 347 15.50 18.87 -4.82
N MET A 348 15.97 19.27 -3.62
CA MET A 348 15.84 20.63 -3.11
C MET A 348 17.01 21.06 -2.22
N HIS A 349 17.21 22.37 -2.07
CA HIS A 349 18.24 22.88 -1.16
C HIS A 349 17.98 22.43 0.28
N ALA A 350 19.05 22.06 0.97
CA ALA A 350 18.95 21.47 2.31
C ALA A 350 18.34 22.42 3.35
N ASP A 351 18.47 23.74 3.17
CA ASP A 351 17.87 24.71 4.09
C ASP A 351 16.34 24.74 3.93
N ASP A 352 15.82 24.68 2.69
CA ASP A 352 14.39 24.60 2.40
C ASP A 352 13.81 23.25 2.87
N ALA A 353 14.55 22.17 2.63
CA ALA A 353 14.17 20.83 3.08
C ALA A 353 13.92 20.79 4.59
N ARG A 354 14.71 21.49 5.40
CA ARG A 354 14.55 21.51 6.87
C ARG A 354 13.25 22.15 7.37
N HIS A 355 12.57 22.93 6.53
CA HIS A 355 11.26 23.50 6.87
C HIS A 355 10.12 22.50 6.64
N LEU A 356 10.34 21.50 5.78
CA LEU A 356 9.32 20.56 5.29
C LEU A 356 9.60 19.12 5.73
N TYR A 357 10.82 18.85 6.20
CA TYR A 357 11.31 17.55 6.63
C TYR A 357 12.11 17.69 7.92
N VAL A 358 11.90 16.75 8.83
CA VAL A 358 12.49 16.73 10.17
C VAL A 358 13.19 15.41 10.42
N ASP A 359 14.33 15.46 11.11
CA ASP A 359 14.95 14.25 11.64
C ASP A 359 14.15 13.73 12.83
N VAL A 360 13.58 12.54 12.67
CA VAL A 360 12.76 11.87 13.67
C VAL A 360 13.46 10.72 14.37
N ALA A 361 14.70 10.38 14.03
CA ALA A 361 15.38 9.19 14.56
C ALA A 361 15.48 9.22 16.10
N ASP A 362 16.01 10.32 16.63
CA ASP A 362 16.18 10.51 18.08
C ASP A 362 14.83 10.65 18.79
N GLN A 363 13.91 11.43 18.20
CA GLN A 363 12.57 11.64 18.76
C GLN A 363 11.80 10.31 18.85
N LEU A 364 11.86 9.49 17.80
CA LEU A 364 11.23 8.19 17.76
C LEU A 364 11.85 7.24 18.78
N SER A 365 13.18 7.20 18.88
CA SER A 365 13.88 6.36 19.87
C SER A 365 13.52 6.74 21.30
N ALA A 366 13.37 8.04 21.59
CA ALA A 366 12.97 8.54 22.90
C ALA A 366 11.48 8.29 23.24
N ARG A 367 10.59 8.39 22.24
CA ARG A 367 9.14 8.18 22.43
C ARG A 367 8.74 6.69 22.43
N ALA A 368 9.54 5.83 21.81
CA ALA A 368 9.24 4.41 21.68
C ALA A 368 9.20 3.71 23.05
N SER A 369 8.06 3.09 23.36
CA SER A 369 7.93 2.17 24.50
C SER A 369 8.53 0.80 24.18
N LEU A 370 8.50 0.40 22.91
CA LEU A 370 8.97 -0.89 22.41
C LEU A 370 9.84 -0.71 21.16
N ALA A 371 11.00 -1.37 21.12
CA ALA A 371 11.79 -1.52 19.90
C ALA A 371 12.04 -2.99 19.59
N LEU A 372 11.63 -3.41 18.40
CA LEU A 372 11.81 -4.76 17.90
C LEU A 372 13.02 -4.81 16.95
N SER A 373 13.96 -5.71 17.25
CA SER A 373 15.10 -5.98 16.39
C SER A 373 14.88 -7.25 15.56
N GLY A 374 15.46 -7.27 14.35
CA GLY A 374 15.54 -8.46 13.50
C GLY A 374 16.72 -9.35 13.81
N THR A 375 17.70 -8.83 14.55
CA THR A 375 18.91 -9.56 14.93
C THR A 375 18.95 -9.78 16.44
N GLU A 376 19.29 -11.00 16.84
CA GLU A 376 19.45 -11.29 18.25
C GLU A 376 20.85 -10.82 18.71
N SER A 377 20.88 -9.74 19.48
CA SER A 377 22.08 -9.08 19.99
C SER A 377 21.92 -8.78 21.48
N GLY A 378 21.70 -9.84 22.27
CA GLY A 378 21.66 -9.75 23.74
C GLY A 378 20.39 -9.12 24.32
N GLN A 379 19.31 -8.96 23.54
CA GLN A 379 18.04 -8.47 24.05
C GLN A 379 17.50 -9.41 25.14
N LYS A 380 16.94 -8.82 26.21
CA LYS A 380 16.41 -9.58 27.36
C LYS A 380 15.18 -10.43 27.01
N HIS A 381 14.41 -9.98 26.03
CA HIS A 381 13.18 -10.64 25.56
C HIS A 381 13.39 -11.11 24.12
N SER A 382 13.10 -12.39 23.84
CA SER A 382 13.30 -12.99 22.51
C SER A 382 12.13 -13.91 22.17
N LEU A 383 11.35 -13.55 21.15
CA LEU A 383 10.28 -14.37 20.60
C LEU A 383 10.71 -14.92 19.25
N ARG A 384 10.83 -16.24 19.18
CA ARG A 384 11.39 -16.93 18.02
C ARG A 384 10.33 -17.70 17.26
N ALA A 385 10.36 -17.53 15.95
CA ALA A 385 9.55 -18.32 15.03
C ALA A 385 10.27 -18.52 13.70
N GLN A 386 9.92 -19.61 13.03
CA GLN A 386 10.32 -19.88 11.67
C GLN A 386 9.24 -19.40 10.71
N ARG A 387 9.64 -18.95 9.53
CA ARG A 387 8.71 -18.67 8.43
C ARG A 387 7.98 -19.95 8.06
N ALA A 388 6.65 -19.89 7.97
CA ALA A 388 5.82 -21.03 7.62
C ALA A 388 5.76 -21.23 6.10
N GLU A 389 6.87 -21.64 5.51
CA GLU A 389 7.02 -21.89 4.08
C GLU A 389 7.29 -23.37 3.81
N PHE A 390 6.50 -23.97 2.92
CA PHE A 390 6.52 -25.41 2.67
C PHE A 390 6.81 -25.72 1.21
N PRO A 391 7.57 -26.77 0.89
CA PRO A 391 7.89 -27.11 -0.50
C PRO A 391 6.69 -27.69 -1.29
N SER A 392 5.53 -27.82 -0.65
CA SER A 392 4.35 -28.49 -1.22
C SER A 392 3.78 -27.73 -2.41
N ARG A 393 3.43 -28.48 -3.45
CA ARG A 393 2.88 -27.99 -4.73
C ARG A 393 1.45 -28.46 -4.96
N THR A 394 1.01 -29.45 -4.19
CA THR A 394 -0.35 -29.99 -4.25
C THR A 394 -1.01 -29.97 -2.87
N PRO A 395 -2.35 -29.96 -2.79
CA PRO A 395 -3.07 -30.08 -1.52
C PRO A 395 -2.69 -31.34 -0.72
N ALA A 396 -2.43 -32.47 -1.39
CA ALA A 396 -2.06 -33.73 -0.73
C ALA A 396 -0.65 -33.68 -0.11
N GLU A 397 0.30 -32.98 -0.74
CA GLU A 397 1.61 -32.68 -0.16
C GLU A 397 1.47 -31.71 1.02
N GLY A 398 0.63 -30.67 0.87
CA GLY A 398 0.31 -29.74 1.95
C GLY A 398 -0.28 -30.45 3.17
N GLU A 399 -1.21 -31.39 2.95
CA GLU A 399 -1.76 -32.26 3.99
C GLU A 399 -0.67 -33.06 4.72
N GLY A 400 0.31 -33.59 4.00
CA GLY A 400 1.44 -34.30 4.59
C GLY A 400 2.32 -33.41 5.48
N GLU A 401 2.49 -32.13 5.14
CA GLU A 401 3.20 -31.17 5.99
C GLU A 401 2.39 -30.81 7.25
N LEU A 402 1.08 -30.63 7.11
CA LEU A 402 0.18 -30.43 8.25
C LEU A 402 0.23 -31.62 9.23
N GLU A 403 0.22 -32.86 8.73
CA GLU A 403 0.36 -34.07 9.56
C GLU A 403 1.68 -34.07 10.36
N LYS A 404 2.80 -33.60 9.77
CA LYS A 404 4.10 -33.53 10.48
C LYS A 404 4.04 -32.52 11.63
N LEU A 405 3.41 -31.38 11.43
CA LEU A 405 3.20 -30.37 12.47
C LEU A 405 2.33 -30.92 13.60
N LEU A 406 1.20 -31.58 13.26
CA LEU A 406 0.33 -32.23 14.25
C LEU A 406 1.05 -33.30 15.06
N ARG A 407 1.83 -34.18 14.42
CA ARG A 407 2.67 -35.17 15.12
C ARG A 407 3.69 -34.55 16.06
N SER A 408 4.10 -33.31 15.78
CA SER A 408 5.03 -32.53 16.60
C SER A 408 4.33 -31.70 17.70
N GLY A 409 3.01 -31.87 17.84
CA GLY A 409 2.17 -31.26 18.86
C GLY A 409 1.74 -29.82 18.55
N TYR A 410 1.82 -29.38 17.29
CA TYR A 410 1.43 -28.02 16.94
C TYR A 410 -0.09 -27.84 16.84
N ARG A 411 -0.53 -26.67 17.29
CA ARG A 411 -1.80 -26.04 16.94
C ARG A 411 -1.60 -25.33 15.61
N VAL A 412 -2.40 -25.65 14.60
CA VAL A 412 -2.20 -25.14 13.24
C VAL A 412 -3.43 -24.38 12.79
N VAL A 413 -3.23 -23.13 12.37
CA VAL A 413 -4.25 -22.29 11.74
C VAL A 413 -3.85 -22.06 10.29
N VAL A 414 -4.69 -22.48 9.36
CA VAL A 414 -4.49 -22.24 7.93
C VAL A 414 -5.41 -21.10 7.49
N ALA A 415 -4.83 -20.00 7.03
CA ALA A 415 -5.55 -18.81 6.61
C ALA A 415 -5.82 -18.82 5.11
N PHE A 416 -7.05 -18.48 4.72
CA PHE A 416 -7.50 -18.36 3.34
C PHE A 416 -8.03 -16.96 3.09
N GLU A 417 -7.72 -16.38 1.93
CA GLU A 417 -8.24 -15.05 1.56
C GLU A 417 -9.77 -15.04 1.44
N ARG A 418 -10.38 -16.19 1.11
CA ARG A 418 -11.81 -16.33 0.89
C ARG A 418 -12.35 -17.63 1.48
N ALA A 419 -13.52 -17.58 2.11
CA ALA A 419 -14.20 -18.77 2.65
C ALA A 419 -14.36 -19.90 1.62
N GLY A 420 -14.72 -19.57 0.37
CA GLY A 420 -14.88 -20.56 -0.70
C GLY A 420 -13.58 -21.25 -1.14
N GLU A 421 -12.40 -20.70 -0.82
CA GLU A 421 -11.12 -21.40 -0.98
C GLU A 421 -10.91 -22.40 0.15
N ALA A 422 -11.23 -22.02 1.38
CA ALA A 422 -11.17 -22.88 2.55
C ALA A 422 -12.07 -24.12 2.36
N ASP A 423 -13.31 -23.94 1.90
CA ASP A 423 -14.24 -25.06 1.65
C ASP A 423 -13.70 -26.03 0.59
N ARG A 424 -13.19 -25.50 -0.53
CA ARG A 424 -12.55 -26.33 -1.56
C ARG A 424 -11.33 -27.07 -1.04
N ALA A 425 -10.52 -26.42 -0.19
CA ALA A 425 -9.39 -27.08 0.45
C ALA A 425 -9.84 -28.21 1.38
N ARG A 426 -10.91 -28.03 2.18
CA ARG A 426 -11.46 -29.09 3.05
C ARG A 426 -11.82 -30.35 2.28
N TYR A 427 -12.46 -30.22 1.12
CA TYR A 427 -12.79 -31.39 0.28
C TYR A 427 -11.56 -32.13 -0.26
N ASN A 428 -10.42 -31.43 -0.39
CA ASN A 428 -9.18 -32.02 -0.90
C ASN A 428 -8.28 -32.59 0.21
N LEU A 429 -8.54 -32.25 1.48
CA LEU A 429 -7.88 -32.86 2.64
C LEU A 429 -8.69 -34.07 3.08
N SER A 430 -8.19 -35.26 2.79
CA SER A 430 -8.88 -36.54 3.03
C SER A 430 -8.55 -37.20 4.37
N ARG A 431 -7.45 -36.77 5.00
CA ARG A 431 -6.85 -37.38 6.20
C ARG A 431 -6.92 -36.47 7.43
N ILE A 432 -7.11 -35.16 7.25
CA ILE A 432 -7.19 -34.19 8.33
C ILE A 432 -8.58 -33.54 8.34
N GLU A 433 -9.22 -33.54 9.50
CA GLU A 433 -10.41 -32.72 9.76
C GLU A 433 -9.99 -31.31 10.19
N ALA A 434 -10.43 -30.29 9.44
CA ALA A 434 -10.05 -28.90 9.64
C ALA A 434 -11.29 -27.99 9.74
N PRO A 435 -11.95 -27.93 10.91
CA PRO A 435 -13.11 -27.07 11.11
C PRO A 435 -12.72 -25.58 11.05
N PRO A 436 -13.68 -24.67 10.76
CA PRO A 436 -13.42 -23.24 10.80
C PRO A 436 -13.01 -22.78 12.19
N LEU A 437 -12.09 -21.81 12.25
CA LEU A 437 -11.73 -21.09 13.46
C LEU A 437 -12.83 -20.09 13.78
N ARG A 438 -13.25 -20.05 15.04
CA ARG A 438 -14.25 -19.09 15.52
C ARG A 438 -13.60 -18.13 16.49
N ALA A 439 -13.99 -16.86 16.43
CA ALA A 439 -13.44 -15.79 17.26
C ALA A 439 -13.52 -16.06 18.78
N ALA A 440 -14.51 -16.84 19.24
CA ALA A 440 -14.69 -17.18 20.64
C ALA A 440 -14.09 -18.53 21.05
N ASP A 441 -13.42 -19.24 20.14
CA ASP A 441 -12.90 -20.60 20.36
C ASP A 441 -11.44 -20.71 19.88
N PRO A 442 -10.48 -20.20 20.67
CA PRO A 442 -9.06 -20.35 20.37
C PRO A 442 -8.65 -21.82 20.39
N PRO A 443 -7.81 -22.30 19.45
CA PRO A 443 -7.43 -23.70 19.42
C PRO A 443 -6.53 -24.04 20.62
N ARG A 444 -7.09 -24.68 21.65
CA ARG A 444 -6.35 -25.08 22.86
C ARG A 444 -5.57 -26.38 22.67
N ASP A 445 -6.12 -27.32 21.92
CA ASP A 445 -5.50 -28.61 21.64
C ASP A 445 -4.80 -28.66 20.27
N PRO A 446 -3.78 -29.52 20.08
CA PRO A 446 -3.18 -29.75 18.77
C PRO A 446 -4.23 -30.18 17.74
N GLY A 447 -4.24 -29.51 16.60
CA GLY A 447 -5.26 -29.69 15.57
C GLY A 447 -5.13 -28.65 14.47
N VAL A 448 -5.86 -28.84 13.36
CA VAL A 448 -5.93 -27.87 12.27
C VAL A 448 -7.23 -27.08 12.37
N ARG A 449 -7.16 -25.77 12.17
CA ARG A 449 -8.31 -24.87 12.03
C ARG A 449 -8.16 -24.00 10.78
N PHE A 450 -9.26 -23.69 10.13
CA PHE A 450 -9.28 -22.83 8.94
C PHE A 450 -9.81 -21.44 9.29
N ALA A 451 -9.08 -20.40 8.95
CA ALA A 451 -9.52 -19.02 9.15
C ALA A 451 -9.70 -18.33 7.79
N GLU A 452 -10.73 -17.49 7.66
CA GLU A 452 -10.82 -16.54 6.56
C GLU A 452 -10.05 -15.27 6.96
N ALA A 453 -8.86 -15.11 6.39
CA ALA A 453 -8.00 -13.97 6.64
C ALA A 453 -6.98 -13.83 5.50
N ASN A 454 -6.74 -12.59 5.08
CA ASN A 454 -5.69 -12.27 4.12
C ASN A 454 -4.37 -12.06 4.87
N LEU A 455 -3.55 -13.11 4.93
CA LEU A 455 -2.20 -13.07 5.50
C LEU A 455 -1.17 -13.27 4.40
N ARG A 456 -0.15 -12.42 4.35
CA ARG A 456 0.93 -12.50 3.34
C ARG A 456 1.99 -13.53 3.71
N GLU A 457 2.28 -13.59 5.00
CA GLU A 457 3.30 -14.44 5.59
C GLU A 457 2.71 -15.23 6.76
N GLY A 458 3.37 -16.34 7.09
CA GLY A 458 3.01 -17.17 8.22
C GLY A 458 4.23 -17.49 9.06
N PHE A 459 3.98 -17.99 10.27
CA PHE A 459 5.03 -18.37 11.20
C PHE A 459 4.73 -19.70 11.88
N ALA A 460 5.77 -20.37 12.34
CA ALA A 460 5.71 -21.50 13.26
C ALA A 460 6.60 -21.20 14.47
N SER A 461 5.98 -21.07 15.64
CA SER A 461 6.66 -20.85 16.92
C SER A 461 6.79 -22.18 17.68
N PRO A 462 8.00 -22.70 17.87
CA PRO A 462 8.21 -23.91 18.66
C PRO A 462 7.85 -23.77 20.13
N GLU A 463 8.05 -22.56 20.70
CA GLU A 463 7.72 -22.23 22.10
C GLU A 463 6.21 -22.32 22.31
N LEU A 464 5.42 -21.62 21.48
CA LEU A 464 3.96 -21.63 21.57
C LEU A 464 3.35 -22.93 21.04
N LYS A 465 4.11 -23.81 20.38
CA LYS A 465 3.56 -24.92 19.59
C LYS A 465 2.41 -24.46 18.69
N LEU A 466 2.61 -23.32 18.02
CA LEU A 466 1.61 -22.66 17.18
C LEU A 466 2.19 -22.43 15.79
N ALA A 467 1.43 -22.78 14.76
CA ALA A 467 1.73 -22.44 13.38
C ALA A 467 0.53 -21.72 12.74
N VAL A 468 0.76 -20.52 12.22
CA VAL A 468 -0.22 -19.76 11.43
C VAL A 468 0.30 -19.70 10.00
N ILE A 469 -0.45 -20.26 9.06
CA ILE A 469 0.04 -20.57 7.72
C ILE A 469 -0.95 -20.04 6.67
N PRO A 470 -0.60 -19.04 5.86
CA PRO A 470 -1.38 -18.69 4.69
C PRO A 470 -1.42 -19.88 3.73
N TRP A 471 -2.59 -20.18 3.17
CA TRP A 471 -2.74 -21.28 2.21
C TRP A 471 -1.78 -21.18 1.02
N ALA A 472 -1.54 -19.95 0.53
CA ALA A 472 -0.60 -19.68 -0.54
C ALA A 472 0.86 -20.05 -0.21
N ARG A 473 1.23 -20.11 1.07
CA ARG A 473 2.55 -20.54 1.58
C ARG A 473 2.60 -22.02 1.95
N LEU A 474 1.45 -22.62 2.23
CA LEU A 474 1.34 -24.06 2.43
C LEU A 474 1.42 -24.80 1.09
N VAL A 475 0.71 -24.33 0.06
CA VAL A 475 0.67 -24.95 -1.27
C VAL A 475 1.10 -23.93 -2.31
N HIS A 476 2.38 -24.00 -2.69
CA HIS A 476 2.96 -23.19 -3.75
C HIS A 476 2.47 -23.70 -5.09
N ARG A 477 1.30 -23.21 -5.53
CA ARG A 477 0.97 -23.26 -6.93
C ARG A 477 2.00 -22.39 -7.65
N ARG A 478 2.74 -22.98 -8.58
CA ARG A 478 3.58 -22.24 -9.52
C ARG A 478 2.65 -21.34 -10.35
N VAL A 479 2.32 -20.17 -9.82
CA VAL A 479 1.95 -19.03 -10.64
C VAL A 479 3.22 -18.80 -11.45
N GLY A 480 3.17 -19.04 -12.77
CA GLY A 480 4.29 -18.70 -13.63
C GLY A 480 4.68 -17.26 -13.30
N THR A 481 5.93 -17.06 -12.88
CA THR A 481 6.61 -15.78 -12.65
C THR A 481 5.69 -14.58 -12.83
N ALA A 482 5.16 -14.01 -11.74
CA ALA A 482 4.62 -12.66 -11.78
C ALA A 482 5.68 -11.79 -12.46
N ALA A 483 5.28 -11.12 -13.54
CA ALA A 483 6.19 -10.38 -14.41
C ALA A 483 6.99 -9.33 -13.60
N PRO A 484 8.24 -8.99 -14.01
CA PRO A 484 9.02 -7.93 -13.38
C PRO A 484 8.30 -6.58 -13.48
N ALA A 485 8.85 -5.56 -12.82
CA ALA A 485 8.41 -4.16 -12.71
C ALA A 485 7.83 -3.48 -13.99
N GLN A 486 8.01 -4.06 -15.18
CA GLN A 486 7.28 -3.72 -16.40
C GLN A 486 5.74 -3.79 -16.29
N ALA A 487 5.18 -4.54 -15.34
CA ALA A 487 3.73 -4.55 -15.11
C ALA A 487 3.18 -3.19 -14.66
N ARG A 488 3.97 -2.38 -13.92
CA ARG A 488 3.56 -1.04 -13.47
C ARG A 488 3.45 -0.05 -14.64
N HIS A 489 4.37 -0.12 -15.60
CA HIS A 489 4.27 0.68 -16.84
C HIS A 489 3.12 0.21 -17.76
N ARG A 490 2.72 -1.08 -17.70
CA ARG A 490 1.55 -1.58 -18.43
C ARG A 490 0.22 -1.16 -17.82
N ILE A 491 0.15 -0.97 -16.51
CA ILE A 491 -1.05 -0.46 -15.82
C ILE A 491 -1.27 1.01 -16.19
N ALA A 492 -0.22 1.85 -16.19
CA ALA A 492 -0.31 3.22 -16.67
C ALA A 492 -0.75 3.31 -18.15
N ALA A 493 -0.21 2.44 -19.02
CA ALA A 493 -0.61 2.39 -20.43
C ALA A 493 -2.01 1.79 -20.70
N ALA A 494 -2.64 1.14 -19.71
CA ALA A 494 -4.00 0.61 -19.79
C ALA A 494 -5.07 1.61 -19.32
N ILE A 495 -4.67 2.67 -18.61
CA ILE A 495 -5.58 3.69 -18.07
C ILE A 495 -6.03 4.69 -19.15
N GLU A 496 -5.39 4.71 -20.33
CA GLU A 496 -5.81 5.53 -21.48
C GLU A 496 -6.44 4.72 -22.63
N LEU A 497 -7.18 3.65 -22.35
CA LEU A 497 -7.86 2.88 -23.40
C LEU A 497 -9.13 3.59 -23.87
N ARG A 498 -9.16 3.98 -25.14
CA ARG A 498 -10.36 4.53 -25.80
C ARG A 498 -11.09 3.45 -26.57
N VAL A 499 -12.42 3.52 -26.59
CA VAL A 499 -13.23 2.61 -27.42
C VAL A 499 -12.74 2.68 -28.86
N GLY A 500 -12.38 1.53 -29.41
CA GLY A 500 -11.77 1.40 -30.73
C GLY A 500 -10.28 1.07 -30.71
N ASP A 501 -9.58 1.27 -29.59
CA ASP A 501 -8.16 0.97 -29.45
C ASP A 501 -7.87 -0.53 -29.65
N LEU A 502 -6.72 -0.82 -30.26
CA LEU A 502 -6.25 -2.18 -30.40
C LEU A 502 -5.46 -2.59 -29.16
N VAL A 503 -5.87 -3.70 -28.57
CA VAL A 503 -5.26 -4.26 -27.37
C VAL A 503 -4.78 -5.68 -27.63
N VAL A 504 -3.73 -6.08 -26.93
CA VAL A 504 -3.22 -7.44 -26.92
C VAL A 504 -3.60 -8.09 -25.61
N HIS A 505 -4.47 -9.09 -25.67
CA HIS A 505 -4.73 -9.96 -24.53
C HIS A 505 -3.72 -11.11 -24.54
N GLU A 506 -3.02 -11.35 -23.43
CA GLU A 506 -1.93 -12.33 -23.36
C GLU A 506 -2.33 -13.73 -23.87
N ASP A 507 -3.52 -14.20 -23.47
CA ASP A 507 -4.04 -15.52 -23.78
C ASP A 507 -4.74 -15.62 -25.15
N HIS A 508 -5.36 -14.53 -25.62
CA HIS A 508 -6.32 -14.56 -26.74
C HIS A 508 -5.86 -13.78 -27.99
N GLY A 509 -4.83 -12.95 -27.87
CA GLY A 509 -4.26 -12.18 -28.96
C GLY A 509 -4.86 -10.79 -29.14
N VAL A 510 -4.70 -10.25 -30.34
CA VAL A 510 -5.12 -8.89 -30.70
C VAL A 510 -6.64 -8.77 -30.75
N ALA A 511 -7.20 -7.83 -30.00
CA ALA A 511 -8.60 -7.49 -29.94
C ALA A 511 -8.80 -5.98 -30.11
N ARG A 512 -10.03 -5.57 -30.40
CA ARG A 512 -10.46 -4.18 -30.32
C ARG A 512 -11.17 -3.97 -28.99
N PHE A 513 -10.83 -2.91 -28.26
CA PHE A 513 -11.53 -2.54 -27.05
C PHE A 513 -12.89 -1.91 -27.41
N SER A 514 -13.98 -2.48 -26.89
CA SER A 514 -15.35 -2.05 -27.20
C SER A 514 -16.01 -1.27 -26.06
N GLY A 515 -15.47 -1.34 -24.84
CA GLY A 515 -15.96 -0.61 -23.67
C GLY A 515 -15.95 -1.44 -22.39
N PHE A 516 -16.65 -0.95 -21.36
CA PHE A 516 -16.89 -1.67 -20.11
C PHE A 516 -18.35 -2.11 -20.00
N ASP A 517 -18.58 -3.29 -19.42
CA ASP A 517 -19.91 -3.84 -19.18
C ASP A 517 -20.00 -4.41 -17.75
N THR A 518 -21.07 -4.09 -17.02
CA THR A 518 -21.30 -4.60 -15.67
C THR A 518 -22.30 -5.72 -15.71
N LYS A 519 -21.91 -6.86 -15.14
CA LYS A 519 -22.75 -8.04 -15.05
C LYS A 519 -22.88 -8.49 -13.62
N THR A 520 -24.11 -8.87 -13.26
CA THR A 520 -24.41 -9.54 -12.00
C THR A 520 -24.45 -11.04 -12.27
N LEU A 521 -23.48 -11.77 -11.71
CA LEU A 521 -23.39 -13.24 -11.82
C LEU A 521 -23.38 -13.83 -10.42
N ALA A 522 -24.30 -14.77 -10.15
CA ALA A 522 -24.44 -15.42 -8.85
C ALA A 522 -24.57 -14.45 -7.66
N GLY A 523 -25.28 -13.32 -7.85
CA GLY A 523 -25.48 -12.31 -6.80
C GLY A 523 -24.32 -11.32 -6.62
N ILE A 524 -23.23 -11.47 -7.37
CA ILE A 524 -22.09 -10.56 -7.32
C ILE A 524 -22.07 -9.71 -8.59
N THR A 525 -22.21 -8.40 -8.43
CA THR A 525 -22.12 -7.43 -9.53
C THR A 525 -20.64 -7.04 -9.73
N ARG A 526 -20.13 -7.21 -10.96
CA ARG A 526 -18.74 -6.90 -11.34
C ARG A 526 -18.64 -6.27 -12.72
N ASP A 527 -17.54 -5.58 -12.94
CA ASP A 527 -17.20 -4.96 -14.21
C ASP A 527 -16.32 -5.86 -15.07
N TYR A 528 -16.57 -5.81 -16.36
CA TYR A 528 -15.86 -6.55 -17.38
C TYR A 528 -15.46 -5.62 -18.50
N LEU A 529 -14.25 -5.77 -19.02
CA LEU A 529 -13.82 -5.18 -20.29
C LEU A 529 -14.41 -6.00 -21.43
N GLU A 530 -15.08 -5.32 -22.35
CA GLU A 530 -15.58 -5.90 -23.59
C GLU A 530 -14.50 -5.81 -24.68
N LEU A 531 -14.06 -6.96 -25.15
CA LEU A 531 -13.04 -7.10 -26.19
C LEU A 531 -13.64 -7.77 -27.43
N GLU A 532 -13.57 -7.10 -28.57
CA GLU A 532 -14.03 -7.61 -29.86
C GLU A 532 -12.88 -8.24 -30.65
N TYR A 533 -13.11 -9.47 -31.10
CA TYR A 533 -12.19 -10.28 -31.88
C TYR A 533 -12.67 -10.43 -33.33
N LYS A 534 -11.83 -11.03 -34.17
CA LYS A 534 -12.13 -11.23 -35.58
C LYS A 534 -13.42 -12.04 -35.75
N GLY A 535 -14.34 -11.53 -36.58
CA GLY A 535 -15.63 -12.15 -36.83
C GLY A 535 -16.77 -11.62 -35.96
N GLY A 536 -16.49 -10.61 -35.12
CA GLY A 536 -17.48 -10.00 -34.21
C GLY A 536 -17.64 -10.75 -32.89
N ASP A 537 -16.79 -11.74 -32.61
CA ASP A 537 -16.81 -12.47 -31.35
C ASP A 537 -16.40 -11.55 -30.19
N ARG A 538 -17.15 -11.57 -29.09
CA ARG A 538 -16.93 -10.70 -27.92
C ARG A 538 -16.51 -11.51 -26.69
N VAL A 539 -15.48 -11.05 -25.99
CA VAL A 539 -15.03 -11.60 -24.71
C VAL A 539 -15.19 -10.55 -23.63
N PHE A 540 -15.72 -10.97 -22.48
CA PHE A 540 -15.84 -10.16 -21.27
C PHE A 540 -14.71 -10.53 -20.31
N ALA A 541 -13.67 -9.71 -20.25
CA ALA A 541 -12.53 -9.91 -19.37
C ALA A 541 -12.75 -9.17 -18.04
N PRO A 542 -12.73 -9.85 -16.88
CA PRO A 542 -12.83 -9.19 -15.57
C PRO A 542 -11.80 -8.07 -15.38
N THR A 543 -12.18 -6.98 -14.69
CA THR A 543 -11.27 -5.84 -14.42
C THR A 543 -10.03 -6.22 -13.59
N ASP A 544 -10.10 -7.24 -12.74
CA ASP A 544 -8.94 -7.77 -12.00
C ASP A 544 -7.90 -8.46 -12.91
N GLN A 545 -8.24 -8.73 -14.18
CA GLN A 545 -7.33 -9.29 -15.19
C GLN A 545 -6.73 -8.23 -16.12
N LEU A 546 -6.88 -6.94 -15.81
CA LEU A 546 -6.29 -5.83 -16.58
C LEU A 546 -4.78 -6.01 -16.82
N ALA A 547 -4.05 -6.61 -15.87
CA ALA A 547 -2.61 -6.89 -16.01
C ALA A 547 -2.24 -7.80 -17.21
N LYS A 548 -3.20 -8.55 -17.77
CA LYS A 548 -3.03 -9.41 -18.95
C LYS A 548 -3.28 -8.68 -20.28
N ILE A 549 -3.71 -7.44 -20.23
CA ILE A 549 -4.11 -6.63 -21.37
C ILE A 549 -3.05 -5.54 -21.54
N SER A 550 -2.63 -5.29 -22.78
CA SER A 550 -1.69 -4.21 -23.09
C SER A 550 -2.11 -3.53 -24.37
N ARG A 551 -2.00 -2.20 -24.45
CA ARG A 551 -2.23 -1.47 -25.70
C ARG A 551 -1.26 -1.97 -26.77
N TYR A 552 -1.76 -2.21 -27.97
CA TYR A 552 -0.92 -2.58 -29.10
C TYR A 552 -0.11 -1.35 -29.55
N VAL A 553 1.21 -1.50 -29.67
CA VAL A 553 2.11 -0.50 -30.25
C VAL A 553 2.91 -1.19 -31.35
N GLY A 554 2.69 -0.77 -32.60
CA GLY A 554 3.34 -1.33 -33.80
C GLY A 554 4.41 -0.39 -34.38
N ALA A 555 5.45 -0.96 -34.97
CA ALA A 555 6.59 -0.21 -35.53
C ALA A 555 6.26 0.59 -36.80
N ASP A 556 5.22 0.20 -37.55
CA ASP A 556 4.94 0.72 -38.90
C ASP A 556 3.63 1.55 -38.99
N GLY A 557 3.03 1.91 -37.86
CA GLY A 557 1.80 2.73 -37.81
C GLY A 557 0.54 2.07 -38.43
N GLY A 558 0.61 0.82 -38.87
CA GLY A 558 -0.52 0.05 -39.42
C GLY A 558 -1.22 -0.84 -38.40
N ASP A 559 -2.55 -0.91 -38.48
CA ASP A 559 -3.38 -1.75 -37.61
C ASP A 559 -3.15 -3.26 -37.87
N PRO A 560 -2.79 -4.06 -36.85
CA PRO A 560 -2.69 -5.51 -36.97
C PRO A 560 -4.07 -6.16 -37.18
N PRO A 561 -4.15 -7.32 -37.87
CA PRO A 561 -5.40 -8.06 -37.97
C PRO A 561 -5.83 -8.58 -36.60
N LEU A 562 -7.13 -8.42 -36.28
CA LEU A 562 -7.73 -9.01 -35.08
C LEU A 562 -7.53 -10.53 -35.05
N SER A 563 -7.30 -11.06 -33.85
CA SER A 563 -7.16 -12.49 -33.60
C SER A 563 -8.52 -13.19 -33.60
N ALA A 564 -8.56 -14.47 -33.98
CA ALA A 564 -9.77 -15.28 -33.89
C ALA A 564 -9.75 -16.09 -32.59
N LEU A 565 -10.86 -16.13 -31.86
CA LEU A 565 -10.97 -16.86 -30.59
C LEU A 565 -10.89 -18.37 -30.79
N GLY A 566 -10.22 -19.06 -29.86
CA GLY A 566 -10.03 -20.52 -29.90
C GLY A 566 -9.10 -21.05 -31.01
N GLY A 567 -8.54 -20.18 -31.86
CA GLY A 567 -7.63 -20.57 -32.94
C GLY A 567 -6.19 -20.80 -32.48
N LYS A 568 -5.50 -21.77 -33.10
CA LYS A 568 -4.06 -22.06 -32.81
C LYS A 568 -3.09 -20.97 -33.31
N ARG A 569 -3.56 -20.01 -34.11
CA ARG A 569 -2.73 -18.99 -34.77
C ARG A 569 -1.99 -18.09 -33.78
N TRP A 570 -2.65 -17.63 -32.72
CA TRP A 570 -2.02 -16.81 -31.67
C TRP A 570 -0.92 -17.59 -30.94
N LEU A 571 -1.21 -18.84 -30.55
CA LEU A 571 -0.23 -19.73 -29.93
C LEU A 571 0.99 -19.98 -30.83
N THR A 572 0.78 -20.19 -32.14
CA THR A 572 1.87 -20.33 -33.10
C THR A 572 2.69 -19.05 -33.24
N MET A 573 2.04 -17.88 -33.24
CA MET A 573 2.71 -16.58 -33.28
C MET A 573 3.54 -16.32 -32.02
N LYS A 574 2.98 -16.55 -30.82
CA LYS A 574 3.69 -16.47 -29.52
C LYS A 574 4.88 -17.43 -29.48
N ALA A 575 4.71 -18.67 -29.96
CA ALA A 575 5.80 -19.64 -30.02
C ALA A 575 6.90 -19.28 -31.04
N ARG A 576 6.55 -18.62 -32.16
CA ARG A 576 7.52 -18.10 -33.13
C ARG A 576 8.29 -16.91 -32.56
N ALA A 577 7.60 -15.94 -31.96
CA ALA A 577 8.22 -14.80 -31.31
C ALA A 577 9.15 -15.23 -30.17
N ARG A 578 8.71 -16.18 -29.33
CA ARG A 578 9.55 -16.77 -28.27
C ARG A 578 10.81 -17.42 -28.83
N ARG A 579 10.72 -18.20 -29.92
CA ARG A 579 11.89 -18.81 -30.57
C ARG A 579 12.85 -17.76 -31.13
N ALA A 580 12.34 -16.70 -31.75
CA ALA A 580 13.18 -15.60 -32.24
C ALA A 580 13.90 -14.87 -31.09
N ALA A 581 13.17 -14.56 -30.01
CA ALA A 581 13.75 -13.95 -28.81
C ALA A 581 14.80 -14.87 -28.14
N GLN A 582 14.55 -16.17 -28.08
CA GLN A 582 15.51 -17.15 -27.56
C GLN A 582 16.75 -17.31 -28.43
N ALA A 583 16.61 -17.24 -29.76
CA ALA A 583 17.75 -17.25 -30.68
C ALA A 583 18.62 -16.00 -30.47
N MET A 584 18.00 -14.81 -30.44
CA MET A 584 18.71 -13.55 -30.15
C MET A 584 19.38 -13.58 -28.78
N ALA A 585 18.70 -14.05 -27.73
CA ALA A 585 19.29 -14.18 -26.41
C ALA A 585 20.45 -15.19 -26.39
N GLY A 586 20.35 -16.29 -27.15
CA GLY A 586 21.43 -17.25 -27.31
C GLY A 586 22.64 -16.69 -28.04
N GLU A 587 22.42 -15.89 -29.10
CA GLU A 587 23.47 -15.16 -29.81
C GLU A 587 24.19 -14.17 -28.88
N LEU A 588 23.44 -13.41 -28.07
CA LEU A 588 24.02 -12.51 -27.07
C LEU A 588 24.81 -13.28 -26.00
N LEU A 589 24.25 -14.36 -25.45
CA LEU A 589 24.94 -15.19 -24.44
C LEU A 589 26.23 -15.82 -24.98
N ASN A 590 26.21 -16.29 -26.23
CA ASN A 590 27.42 -16.80 -26.89
C ASN A 590 28.44 -15.69 -27.11
N LEU A 591 28.01 -14.50 -27.52
CA LEU A 591 28.89 -13.33 -27.66
C LEU A 591 29.55 -12.98 -26.32
N TYR A 592 28.80 -12.96 -25.21
CA TYR A 592 29.34 -12.74 -23.87
C TYR A 592 30.28 -13.87 -23.42
N ALA A 593 29.96 -15.13 -23.73
CA ALA A 593 30.81 -16.27 -23.39
C ALA A 593 32.13 -16.26 -24.17
N GLU A 594 32.10 -15.97 -25.47
CA GLU A 594 33.30 -15.80 -26.29
C GLU A 594 34.16 -14.64 -25.78
N ARG A 595 33.52 -13.54 -25.37
CA ARG A 595 34.18 -12.35 -24.81
C ARG A 595 34.82 -12.62 -23.45
N GLN A 596 34.21 -13.47 -22.60
CA GLN A 596 34.81 -13.87 -21.31
C GLN A 596 36.05 -14.75 -21.47
N VAL A 597 36.14 -15.52 -22.55
CA VAL A 597 37.26 -16.45 -22.80
C VAL A 597 38.40 -15.77 -23.55
N ARG A 598 38.13 -14.69 -24.29
CA ARG A 598 39.16 -13.88 -24.96
C ARG A 598 39.85 -12.95 -23.96
N SER A 599 41.17 -12.94 -23.99
CA SER A 599 41.97 -11.92 -23.34
C SER A 599 41.98 -10.66 -24.21
N GLY A 600 41.61 -9.54 -23.61
CA GLY A 600 41.67 -8.19 -24.18
C GLY A 600 42.96 -7.48 -23.75
N HIS A 601 43.02 -6.19 -24.07
CA HIS A 601 44.08 -5.31 -23.58
C HIS A 601 43.60 -4.63 -22.30
N ALA A 602 44.20 -4.99 -21.16
CA ALA A 602 43.99 -4.27 -19.91
C ALA A 602 44.76 -2.94 -19.96
N PHE A 603 44.04 -1.83 -19.83
CA PHE A 603 44.68 -0.53 -19.67
C PHE A 603 45.28 -0.40 -18.27
N SER A 604 46.33 0.42 -18.14
CA SER A 604 46.91 0.71 -16.83
C SER A 604 45.93 1.57 -16.02
N PRO A 605 46.00 1.49 -14.68
CA PRO A 605 45.33 2.46 -13.82
C PRO A 605 45.74 3.88 -14.16
N ASP A 606 44.89 4.84 -13.81
CA ASP A 606 45.10 6.27 -14.05
C ASP A 606 46.46 6.73 -13.51
N ASP A 607 47.18 7.48 -14.34
CA ASP A 607 48.44 8.13 -13.99
C ASP A 607 48.24 9.64 -13.76
N GLU A 608 49.31 10.34 -13.39
CA GLU A 608 49.25 11.79 -13.13
C GLU A 608 48.76 12.59 -14.34
N LEU A 609 49.02 12.12 -15.57
CA LEU A 609 48.57 12.78 -16.80
C LEU A 609 47.06 12.60 -17.02
N GLN A 610 46.52 11.43 -16.69
CA GLN A 610 45.08 11.17 -16.77
C GLN A 610 44.31 12.05 -15.78
N ILE A 611 44.80 12.19 -14.56
CA ILE A 611 44.22 13.08 -13.54
C ILE A 611 44.29 14.55 -13.99
N GLU A 612 45.40 14.98 -14.59
CA GLU A 612 45.54 16.34 -15.13
C GLU A 612 44.60 16.59 -16.33
N PHE A 613 44.38 15.58 -17.18
CA PHE A 613 43.44 15.65 -18.30
C PHE A 613 42.00 15.80 -17.82
N GLU A 614 41.56 15.00 -16.85
CA GLU A 614 40.22 15.10 -16.25
C GLU A 614 40.01 16.45 -15.55
N ALA A 615 41.00 16.89 -14.78
CA ALA A 615 40.95 18.20 -14.11
C ALA A 615 40.94 19.39 -15.09
N SER A 616 41.33 19.19 -16.36
CA SER A 616 41.29 20.22 -17.40
C SER A 616 39.90 20.42 -18.00
N PHE A 617 38.94 19.53 -17.71
CA PHE A 617 37.59 19.64 -18.20
C PHE A 617 36.84 20.80 -17.51
N PRO A 618 36.23 21.74 -18.28
CA PRO A 618 35.73 22.99 -17.71
C PRO A 618 34.32 22.89 -17.09
N TYR A 619 33.69 21.71 -17.08
CA TYR A 619 32.36 21.49 -16.52
C TYR A 619 32.41 20.46 -15.40
N ARG A 620 31.40 20.49 -14.52
CA ARG A 620 31.26 19.53 -13.43
C ARG A 620 30.38 18.37 -13.89
N GLU A 621 30.89 17.16 -13.75
CA GLU A 621 30.19 15.92 -14.07
C GLU A 621 29.04 15.66 -13.09
N THR A 622 27.94 15.12 -13.61
CA THR A 622 26.81 14.65 -12.80
C THR A 622 27.13 13.30 -12.13
N PRO A 623 26.42 12.91 -11.05
CA PRO A 623 26.62 11.60 -10.41
C PRO A 623 26.51 10.41 -11.38
N ASP A 624 25.51 10.41 -12.26
CA ASP A 624 25.34 9.37 -13.28
C ASP A 624 26.50 9.32 -14.29
N GLN A 625 27.11 10.48 -14.59
CA GLN A 625 28.29 10.55 -15.46
C GLN A 625 29.54 10.03 -14.75
N LEU A 626 29.75 10.36 -13.47
CA LEU A 626 30.85 9.84 -12.68
C LEU A 626 30.77 8.30 -12.55
N ASP A 627 29.58 7.78 -12.25
CA ASP A 627 29.34 6.33 -12.21
C ASP A 627 29.59 5.66 -13.57
N ALA A 628 29.19 6.32 -14.66
CA ALA A 628 29.43 5.83 -16.01
C ALA A 628 30.93 5.84 -16.38
N ILE A 629 31.67 6.87 -15.99
CA ILE A 629 33.12 7.01 -16.20
C ILE A 629 33.84 5.93 -15.41
N ASP A 630 33.59 5.80 -14.10
CA ASP A 630 34.24 4.82 -13.24
C ASP A 630 33.96 3.39 -13.71
N ALA A 631 32.72 3.08 -14.07
CA ALA A 631 32.35 1.77 -14.60
C ALA A 631 32.99 1.47 -15.97
N THR A 632 33.20 2.50 -16.79
CA THR A 632 33.88 2.37 -18.09
C THR A 632 35.38 2.15 -17.89
N LYS A 633 36.04 2.93 -17.03
CA LYS A 633 37.45 2.76 -16.67
C LYS A 633 37.71 1.38 -16.05
N ALA A 634 36.87 0.94 -15.11
CA ALA A 634 36.97 -0.39 -14.51
C ALA A 634 36.85 -1.51 -15.55
N ASP A 635 35.98 -1.34 -16.56
CA ASP A 635 35.87 -2.29 -17.66
C ASP A 635 37.11 -2.25 -18.59
N MET A 636 37.75 -1.08 -18.77
CA MET A 636 38.97 -0.90 -19.57
C MET A 636 40.23 -1.44 -18.88
N GLU A 637 40.34 -1.31 -17.57
CA GLU A 637 41.43 -1.91 -16.78
C GLU A 637 41.33 -3.44 -16.71
N GLY A 638 40.16 -4.00 -17.03
CA GLY A 638 39.95 -5.43 -17.07
C GLY A 638 40.72 -6.15 -18.18
N GLU A 639 41.15 -7.39 -17.91
CA GLU A 639 41.79 -8.27 -18.90
C GLU A 639 40.83 -8.76 -20.02
N ARG A 640 39.57 -8.33 -20.01
CA ARG A 640 38.54 -8.72 -20.97
C ARG A 640 38.21 -7.53 -21.86
N PRO A 641 37.91 -7.72 -23.16
CA PRO A 641 37.47 -6.62 -24.00
C PRO A 641 36.25 -5.91 -23.38
N MET A 642 36.17 -4.58 -23.42
CA MET A 642 35.00 -3.80 -23.02
C MET A 642 33.95 -3.75 -24.15
N ASP A 643 32.67 -3.73 -23.78
CA ASP A 643 31.50 -3.56 -24.64
C ASP A 643 30.34 -3.24 -23.69
N ARG A 644 30.21 -1.92 -23.50
CA ARG A 644 29.29 -1.20 -22.62
C ARG A 644 28.56 -0.20 -23.50
N LEU A 645 27.26 -0.07 -23.28
CA LEU A 645 26.41 0.89 -23.98
C LEU A 645 26.03 1.99 -22.99
N ILE A 646 26.42 3.22 -23.30
CA ILE A 646 25.99 4.41 -22.56
C ILE A 646 24.74 4.98 -23.25
N CYS A 647 23.63 4.97 -22.54
CA CYS A 647 22.36 5.53 -23.00
C CYS A 647 22.07 6.83 -22.26
N GLY A 648 21.71 7.87 -22.98
CA GLY A 648 21.32 9.16 -22.40
C GLY A 648 20.77 10.09 -23.47
N ASP A 649 19.98 11.08 -23.07
CA ASP A 649 19.37 12.03 -24.01
C ASP A 649 20.40 13.04 -24.57
N VAL A 650 20.02 13.72 -25.65
CA VAL A 650 20.88 14.73 -26.29
C VAL A 650 21.18 15.85 -25.29
N GLY A 651 22.46 16.16 -25.08
CA GLY A 651 22.90 17.21 -24.14
C GLY A 651 23.36 16.71 -22.76
N TYR A 652 23.15 15.45 -22.41
CA TYR A 652 23.52 14.87 -21.09
C TYR A 652 25.00 14.44 -21.01
N GLY A 653 25.88 15.10 -21.77
CA GLY A 653 27.34 14.89 -21.67
C GLY A 653 27.83 13.45 -21.91
N LYS A 654 27.15 12.66 -22.77
CA LYS A 654 27.61 11.32 -23.19
C LYS A 654 28.97 11.28 -23.88
N THR A 655 29.40 12.41 -24.44
CA THR A 655 30.71 12.54 -25.10
C THR A 655 31.84 12.77 -24.11
N GLU A 656 31.48 13.04 -22.84
CA GLU A 656 32.43 13.24 -21.76
C GLU A 656 32.87 11.93 -21.12
N VAL A 657 31.92 11.00 -20.99
CA VAL A 657 32.17 9.57 -20.68
C VAL A 657 32.86 8.92 -21.88
#